data_AF-A0A7X3TCD6-F1
#
_entry.id   AF-A0A7X3TCD6-F1
#
_cell.length_a   1.000
_cell.length_b   1.000
_cell.length_c   1.000
_cell.angle_alpha   90.00
_cell.angle_beta   90.00
_cell.angle_gamma   90.00
#
_symmetry.space_group_name_H-M   'P 1'
#
loop_
_entity.id
_entity.type
_entity.pdbx_description
1 polymer ?
#
loop_
_entity_poly.entity_id
_entity_poly.type
_entity_poly.pdbx_seq_one_letter_code
_entity_poly.pdbx_strand_id
1 'polypeptide(L)'
;MFLTQIANKACCILIILLVCMLFWCIGEHNLAVSQQAQIAILLPTATSGVSEGDVQYARSVAKRFNRMLSMIGFTADTLEDPSLSKDQLKSLKLIVLPLNPVVSKQTTRLLKNFVAGGGKLFVTYSLADKVAPLLGLRQTDWRKAESPGQFASIQLRAPEIPDMPTSIRQASWNITVATPTTPQTKVIGYWHNMAGESTRLPALFVGKSGVFFSHIFLPDDILTKTRMLAALLGHLVPEFRHSLTKQAIETMTTVGHTDGLEALATFVRKSGVSSAADALETGKRLMEKAHAEYNSKAYTAAITTARASREAFSEAYFLSQRSLETEGRAVWNHSGLGAYPEDWDRSAKELAAAGVNMILPNMAWAGVAHYASKILPHSKTFTQYGDQLSQCVAAARTYGLEVHVWKITWNLEGTPKEFIEKMRKEKRTQVSRTGKPLNWLCPSHPKNVQLELESILEIAMNYDIDGIHLDYIRYPGSHACYCEACRKRFTLATRQQIDEWPKAVLPETGVYSDQYIEWRSQQITRLVRLLHKRLRAATPHIKLSAAVFGGYPACVTSIGQDWIAWAKAGYVDFVCPMNYTEDADYFTRLLANQLALMPKGVAIYPGIGATATNSLLTPDGVVAQIYLARNLGASGWTIFDYSLDISETVLPALGAGVGKSKAQPLH
;
A
#
# COMPACT_ATOMS: atom_id res chain seq x y z
N MET A 1 40.51 52.82 26.32
CA MET A 1 39.99 51.57 26.92
C MET A 1 38.71 51.02 26.27
N PHE A 2 38.04 51.75 25.36
CA PHE A 2 36.83 51.27 24.66
C PHE A 2 37.09 50.62 23.26
N LEU A 3 38.26 50.86 22.65
CA LEU A 3 38.61 50.30 21.33
C LEU A 3 39.20 48.88 21.39
N THR A 4 39.81 48.49 22.52
CA THR A 4 40.38 47.15 22.73
C THR A 4 39.32 46.08 23.05
N GLN A 5 38.14 46.47 23.57
CA GLN A 5 37.05 45.53 23.82
C GLN A 5 36.23 45.17 22.57
N ILE A 6 36.20 46.03 21.55
CA ILE A 6 35.47 45.78 20.29
C ILE A 6 36.27 44.81 19.39
N ALA A 7 37.61 44.95 19.36
CA ALA A 7 38.49 44.04 18.61
C ALA A 7 38.45 42.59 19.15
N ASN A 8 38.40 42.42 20.48
CA ASN A 8 38.32 41.08 21.10
C ASN A 8 36.96 40.41 20.92
N LYS A 9 35.84 41.16 20.85
CA LYS A 9 34.52 40.59 20.55
C LYS A 9 34.37 40.19 19.08
N ALA A 10 34.91 40.99 18.15
CA ALA A 10 34.91 40.64 16.73
C ALA A 10 35.78 39.40 16.44
N CYS A 11 36.93 39.27 17.10
CA CYS A 11 37.81 38.10 16.97
C CYS A 11 37.19 36.83 17.57
N CYS A 12 36.50 36.92 18.72
CA CYS A 12 35.78 35.77 19.30
C CYS A 12 34.59 35.31 18.44
N ILE A 13 33.86 36.24 17.81
CA ILE A 13 32.73 35.89 16.91
C ILE A 13 33.26 35.26 15.61
N LEU A 14 34.41 35.73 15.09
CA LEU A 14 35.04 35.13 13.91
C LEU A 14 35.58 33.72 14.19
N ILE A 15 36.15 33.49 15.38
CA ILE A 15 36.63 32.17 15.82
C ILE A 15 35.46 31.22 16.07
N ILE A 16 34.35 31.68 16.67
CA ILE A 16 33.14 30.86 16.84
C ILE A 16 32.50 30.53 15.50
N LEU A 17 32.45 31.46 14.53
CA LEU A 17 31.98 31.18 13.17
C LEU A 17 32.90 30.23 12.40
N LEU A 18 34.22 30.34 12.56
CA LEU A 18 35.18 29.40 11.96
C LEU A 18 35.11 28.01 12.61
N VAL A 19 34.93 27.92 13.92
CA VAL A 19 34.74 26.66 14.64
C VAL A 19 33.38 26.05 14.30
N CYS A 20 32.31 26.84 14.17
CA CYS A 20 31.02 26.35 13.68
C CYS A 20 31.05 25.94 12.21
N MET A 21 31.81 26.62 11.34
CA MET A 21 32.04 26.18 9.95
C MET A 21 32.92 24.94 9.87
N LEU A 22 33.91 24.78 10.77
CA LEU A 22 34.71 23.56 10.89
C LEU A 22 33.87 22.41 11.44
N PHE A 23 32.96 22.63 12.40
CA PHE A 23 32.01 21.60 12.87
C PHE A 23 30.90 21.31 11.86
N TRP A 24 30.51 22.25 11.00
CA TRP A 24 29.60 22.01 9.86
C TRP A 24 30.31 21.23 8.74
N CYS A 25 31.58 21.56 8.43
CA CYS A 25 32.38 20.82 7.45
C CYS A 25 32.93 19.47 7.95
N ILE A 26 32.98 19.24 9.27
CA ILE A 26 33.36 17.94 9.86
C ILE A 26 32.12 17.08 10.18
N GLY A 27 30.93 17.69 10.24
CA GLY A 27 29.63 17.01 10.44
C GLY A 27 28.99 16.41 9.18
N GLU A 28 29.49 16.73 7.98
CA GLU A 28 29.00 16.20 6.69
C GLU A 28 30.05 15.36 5.93
N HIS A 29 31.02 14.82 6.66
CA HIS A 29 31.96 13.82 6.12
C HIS A 29 31.90 12.52 6.91
N ASN A 30 30.68 11.99 7.11
CA ASN A 30 30.53 10.57 6.82
C ASN A 30 30.81 10.44 5.33
N LEU A 31 32.06 10.10 4.99
CA LEU A 31 32.40 9.48 3.72
C LEU A 31 31.65 8.13 3.68
N ALA A 32 30.34 8.20 3.45
CA ALA A 32 29.68 7.20 2.65
C ALA A 32 30.38 7.30 1.30
N VAL A 33 31.43 6.49 1.11
CA VAL A 33 31.80 6.05 -0.22
C VAL A 33 30.47 5.59 -0.81
N SER A 34 29.93 6.39 -1.74
CA SER A 34 28.78 6.01 -2.53
C SER A 34 29.17 4.69 -3.18
N GLN A 35 28.74 3.59 -2.57
CA GLN A 35 29.02 2.27 -3.09
C GLN A 35 28.20 2.20 -4.37
N GLN A 36 28.88 2.38 -5.50
CA GLN A 36 28.25 2.41 -6.80
C GLN A 36 27.35 1.18 -6.95
N ALA A 37 26.08 1.39 -7.29
CA ALA A 37 25.10 0.32 -7.28
C ALA A 37 25.57 -0.83 -8.19
N GLN A 38 25.46 -2.06 -7.68
CA GLN A 38 25.80 -3.27 -8.43
C GLN A 38 24.60 -3.81 -9.22
N ILE A 39 23.44 -3.20 -9.05
CA ILE A 39 22.17 -3.56 -9.70
C ILE A 39 21.62 -2.31 -10.39
N ALA A 40 21.11 -2.48 -11.61
CA ALA A 40 20.35 -1.43 -12.30
C ALA A 40 18.99 -1.95 -12.75
N ILE A 41 17.98 -1.08 -12.73
CA ILE A 41 16.67 -1.32 -13.33
C ILE A 41 16.57 -0.47 -14.60
N LEU A 42 16.38 -1.13 -15.74
CA LEU A 42 16.33 -0.48 -17.05
C LEU A 42 14.88 -0.25 -17.48
N LEU A 43 14.40 0.98 -17.38
CA LEU A 43 13.05 1.38 -17.77
C LEU A 43 12.93 1.58 -19.29
N PRO A 44 11.79 1.21 -19.91
CA PRO A 44 11.53 1.56 -21.29
C PRO A 44 11.22 3.06 -21.43
N THR A 45 11.34 3.59 -22.64
CA THR A 45 10.90 4.94 -23.01
C THR A 45 9.77 4.89 -24.03
N ALA A 46 8.95 5.94 -24.06
CA ALA A 46 7.83 6.05 -25.00
C ALA A 46 8.39 6.14 -26.43
N THR A 47 8.18 5.08 -27.22
CA THR A 47 8.67 4.94 -28.59
C THR A 47 7.70 4.04 -29.38
N SER A 48 7.90 3.86 -30.69
CA SER A 48 7.07 2.94 -31.48
C SER A 48 7.12 1.53 -30.89
N GLY A 49 5.95 0.99 -30.49
CA GLY A 49 5.82 -0.30 -29.82
C GLY A 49 5.87 -0.28 -28.29
N VAL A 50 5.98 0.91 -27.66
CA VAL A 50 5.89 1.09 -26.21
C VAL A 50 4.93 2.24 -25.89
N SER A 51 3.80 1.94 -25.24
CA SER A 51 2.83 2.96 -24.86
C SER A 51 3.27 3.75 -23.61
N GLU A 52 2.76 4.98 -23.44
CA GLU A 52 2.95 5.74 -22.18
C GLU A 52 2.42 4.97 -20.96
N GLY A 53 1.33 4.21 -21.14
CA GLY A 53 0.78 3.34 -20.10
C GLY A 53 1.77 2.27 -19.67
N ASP A 54 2.44 1.60 -20.62
CA ASP A 54 3.47 0.60 -20.32
C ASP A 54 4.68 1.23 -19.63
N VAL A 55 5.09 2.43 -20.02
CA VAL A 55 6.19 3.16 -19.34
C VAL A 55 5.83 3.46 -17.89
N GLN A 56 4.63 3.99 -17.65
CA GLN A 56 4.15 4.26 -16.28
C GLN A 56 4.04 2.98 -15.46
N TYR A 57 3.58 1.90 -16.08
CA TYR A 57 3.46 0.62 -15.40
C TYR A 57 4.82 -0.01 -15.09
N ALA A 58 5.79 0.09 -16.01
CA ALA A 58 7.17 -0.32 -15.79
C ALA A 58 7.80 0.42 -14.60
N ARG A 59 7.53 1.74 -14.44
CA ARG A 59 7.95 2.52 -13.27
C ARG A 59 7.32 2.00 -11.97
N SER A 60 6.05 1.60 -12.01
CA SER A 60 5.37 0.97 -10.86
C SER A 60 6.03 -0.36 -10.46
N VAL A 61 6.34 -1.21 -11.44
CA VAL A 61 7.06 -2.48 -11.20
C VAL A 61 8.46 -2.22 -10.67
N ALA A 62 9.20 -1.25 -11.22
CA ALA A 62 10.52 -0.86 -10.75
C ALA A 62 10.51 -0.38 -9.29
N LYS A 63 9.51 0.43 -8.91
CA LYS A 63 9.33 0.85 -7.51
C LYS A 63 9.14 -0.35 -6.57
N ARG A 64 8.31 -1.32 -6.97
CA ARG A 64 8.13 -2.58 -6.20
C ARG A 64 9.43 -3.37 -6.12
N PHE A 65 10.18 -3.48 -7.20
CA PHE A 65 11.45 -4.19 -7.21
C PHE A 65 12.51 -3.52 -6.33
N ASN A 66 12.66 -2.20 -6.41
CA ASN A 66 13.55 -1.42 -5.53
C ASN A 66 13.20 -1.60 -4.05
N ARG A 67 11.91 -1.66 -3.74
CA ARG A 67 11.45 -1.94 -2.38
C ARG A 67 11.91 -3.33 -1.92
N MET A 68 11.66 -4.37 -2.71
CA MET A 68 12.11 -5.74 -2.38
C MET A 68 13.63 -5.80 -2.22
N LEU A 69 14.39 -5.13 -3.09
CA LEU A 69 15.86 -5.03 -2.97
C LEU A 69 16.29 -4.36 -1.67
N SER A 70 15.64 -3.25 -1.30
CA SER A 70 15.95 -2.50 -0.08
C SER A 70 15.73 -3.36 1.17
N MET A 71 14.67 -4.19 1.19
CA MET A 71 14.40 -5.13 2.28
C MET A 71 15.50 -6.18 2.48
N ILE A 72 16.30 -6.46 1.44
CA ILE A 72 17.41 -7.43 1.46
C ILE A 72 18.77 -6.76 1.33
N GLY A 73 18.85 -5.44 1.60
CA GLY A 73 20.11 -4.71 1.74
C GLY A 73 20.74 -4.25 0.42
N PHE A 74 19.97 -4.19 -0.66
CA PHE A 74 20.44 -3.70 -1.96
C PHE A 74 19.72 -2.43 -2.40
N THR A 75 20.45 -1.58 -3.12
CA THR A 75 19.92 -0.47 -3.91
C THR A 75 20.11 -0.77 -5.39
N ALA A 76 19.30 -0.14 -6.24
CA ALA A 76 19.48 -0.21 -7.68
C ALA A 76 19.31 1.16 -8.34
N ASP A 77 20.21 1.45 -9.29
CA ASP A 77 20.11 2.63 -10.13
C ASP A 77 18.96 2.44 -11.13
N THR A 78 18.13 3.45 -11.28
CA THR A 78 17.08 3.44 -12.30
C THR A 78 17.57 4.17 -13.55
N LEU A 79 17.72 3.44 -14.64
CA LEU A 79 18.22 3.94 -15.92
C LEU A 79 17.11 3.85 -16.98
N GLU A 80 17.17 4.69 -18.00
CA GLU A 80 16.27 4.58 -19.15
C GLU A 80 16.98 3.80 -20.27
N ASP A 81 16.24 3.00 -21.04
CA ASP A 81 16.78 2.17 -22.13
C ASP A 81 17.80 2.91 -23.02
N PRO A 82 17.51 4.11 -23.56
CA PRO A 82 18.46 4.80 -24.43
C PRO A 82 19.67 5.41 -23.70
N SER A 83 19.61 5.58 -22.37
CA SER A 83 20.70 6.21 -21.60
C SER A 83 21.78 5.23 -21.14
N LEU A 84 21.58 3.91 -21.35
CA LEU A 84 22.55 2.89 -20.96
C LEU A 84 23.87 3.06 -21.74
N SER A 85 24.99 3.14 -21.01
CA SER A 85 26.34 3.33 -21.56
C SER A 85 27.32 2.25 -21.09
N LYS A 86 28.47 2.14 -21.79
CA LYS A 86 29.54 1.19 -21.41
C LYS A 86 30.14 1.48 -20.03
N ASP A 87 30.24 2.75 -19.66
CA ASP A 87 30.87 3.14 -18.40
C ASP A 87 29.99 2.75 -17.20
N GLN A 88 28.67 2.94 -17.31
CA GLN A 88 27.73 2.48 -16.29
C GLN A 88 27.76 0.96 -16.09
N LEU A 89 28.02 0.18 -17.14
CA LEU A 89 28.08 -1.29 -17.04
C LEU A 89 29.27 -1.82 -16.23
N LYS A 90 30.33 -1.02 -16.02
CA LYS A 90 31.56 -1.49 -15.37
C LYS A 90 31.35 -1.91 -13.91
N SER A 91 30.46 -1.24 -13.19
CA SER A 91 30.15 -1.51 -11.78
C SER A 91 29.03 -2.54 -11.59
N LEU A 92 28.22 -2.76 -12.63
CA LEU A 92 27.01 -3.57 -12.54
C LEU A 92 27.33 -5.07 -12.57
N LYS A 93 26.55 -5.83 -11.81
CA LYS A 93 26.53 -7.31 -11.79
C LYS A 93 25.20 -7.86 -12.29
N LEU A 94 24.12 -7.09 -12.12
CA LEU A 94 22.77 -7.45 -12.53
C LEU A 94 22.05 -6.27 -13.20
N ILE A 95 21.30 -6.56 -14.26
CA ILE A 95 20.36 -5.62 -14.87
C ILE A 95 18.96 -6.23 -14.87
N VAL A 96 17.99 -5.47 -14.37
CA VAL A 96 16.58 -5.83 -14.31
C VAL A 96 15.84 -5.14 -15.45
N LEU A 97 15.05 -5.91 -16.21
CA LEU A 97 14.13 -5.42 -17.23
C LEU A 97 12.71 -5.68 -16.71
N PRO A 98 12.09 -4.70 -16.00
CA PRO A 98 10.85 -4.90 -15.26
C PRO A 98 9.61 -4.98 -16.17
N LEU A 99 9.68 -4.40 -17.36
CA LEU A 99 8.65 -4.46 -18.41
C LEU A 99 9.22 -3.77 -19.64
N ASN A 100 9.90 -4.51 -20.51
CA ASN A 100 10.60 -3.94 -21.67
C ASN A 100 10.14 -4.66 -22.95
N PRO A 101 8.96 -4.31 -23.50
CA PRO A 101 8.45 -4.95 -24.72
C PRO A 101 9.35 -4.70 -25.94
N VAL A 102 10.01 -3.54 -25.98
CA VAL A 102 10.99 -3.18 -27.00
C VAL A 102 12.28 -2.76 -26.31
N VAL A 103 13.40 -3.24 -26.84
CA VAL A 103 14.76 -2.88 -26.39
C VAL A 103 15.54 -2.38 -27.60
N SER A 104 16.19 -1.21 -27.45
CA SER A 104 16.92 -0.58 -28.55
C SER A 104 18.05 -1.45 -29.09
N LYS A 105 18.47 -1.22 -30.36
CA LYS A 105 19.61 -1.94 -30.97
C LYS A 105 20.92 -1.68 -30.21
N GLN A 106 21.12 -0.45 -29.72
CA GLN A 106 22.29 -0.07 -28.93
C GLN A 106 22.30 -0.83 -27.61
N THR A 107 21.20 -0.77 -26.86
CA THR A 107 21.05 -1.47 -25.58
C THR A 107 21.21 -2.97 -25.75
N THR A 108 20.62 -3.57 -26.78
CA THR A 108 20.81 -4.99 -27.09
C THR A 108 22.29 -5.37 -27.20
N ARG A 109 23.09 -4.58 -27.93
CA ARG A 109 24.54 -4.82 -28.06
C ARG A 109 25.26 -4.70 -26.73
N LEU A 110 24.88 -3.71 -25.92
CA LEU A 110 25.41 -3.48 -24.59
C LEU A 110 25.09 -4.64 -23.63
N LEU A 111 23.83 -5.09 -23.58
CA LEU A 111 23.40 -6.23 -22.78
C LEU A 111 24.10 -7.53 -23.22
N LYS A 112 24.29 -7.74 -24.53
CA LYS A 112 25.04 -8.90 -25.04
C LYS A 112 26.49 -8.90 -24.52
N ASN A 113 27.17 -7.76 -24.59
CA ASN A 113 28.54 -7.62 -24.08
C ASN A 113 28.60 -7.77 -22.56
N PHE A 114 27.62 -7.21 -21.85
CA PHE A 114 27.50 -7.33 -20.40
C PHE A 114 27.36 -8.80 -19.95
N VAL A 115 26.44 -9.55 -20.58
CA VAL A 115 26.27 -10.99 -20.32
C VAL A 115 27.50 -11.79 -20.69
N ALA A 116 28.15 -11.48 -21.82
CA ALA A 116 29.40 -12.11 -22.22
C ALA A 116 30.54 -11.87 -21.20
N GLY A 117 30.55 -10.70 -20.57
CA GLY A 117 31.45 -10.35 -19.46
C GLY A 117 31.06 -10.93 -18.10
N GLY A 118 30.03 -11.78 -18.04
CA GLY A 118 29.59 -12.47 -16.82
C GLY A 118 28.40 -11.82 -16.11
N GLY A 119 27.96 -10.64 -16.55
CA GLY A 119 26.79 -9.93 -16.02
C GLY A 119 25.49 -10.74 -16.16
N LYS A 120 24.52 -10.46 -15.28
CA LYS A 120 23.26 -11.21 -15.19
C LYS A 120 22.07 -10.35 -15.57
N LEU A 121 21.03 -10.98 -16.12
CA LEU A 121 19.75 -10.31 -16.41
C LEU A 121 18.63 -10.87 -15.54
N PHE A 122 17.71 -10.00 -15.11
CA PHE A 122 16.43 -10.39 -14.53
C PHE A 122 15.32 -9.80 -15.39
N VAL A 123 14.61 -10.62 -16.15
CA VAL A 123 13.60 -10.14 -17.12
C VAL A 123 12.21 -10.57 -16.66
N THR A 124 11.24 -9.66 -16.69
CA THR A 124 9.86 -9.97 -16.28
C THR A 124 8.86 -9.65 -17.40
N TYR A 125 7.88 -10.54 -17.56
CA TYR A 125 6.77 -10.50 -18.51
C TYR A 125 7.16 -10.41 -19.99
N SER A 126 7.72 -9.29 -20.44
CA SER A 126 8.09 -9.09 -21.84
C SER A 126 9.44 -9.74 -22.13
N LEU A 127 9.44 -10.75 -22.99
CA LEU A 127 10.65 -11.44 -23.43
C LEU A 127 11.01 -11.02 -24.86
N ALA A 128 11.52 -9.81 -25.02
CA ALA A 128 11.87 -9.26 -26.34
C ALA A 128 12.79 -10.22 -27.13
N ASP A 129 12.54 -10.39 -28.43
CA ASP A 129 13.21 -11.37 -29.31
C ASP A 129 14.75 -11.29 -29.29
N LYS A 130 15.28 -10.11 -29.00
CA LYS A 130 16.74 -9.87 -28.94
C LYS A 130 17.34 -10.16 -27.56
N VAL A 131 16.51 -10.20 -26.52
CA VAL A 131 16.91 -10.49 -25.13
C VAL A 131 16.70 -11.97 -24.82
N ALA A 132 15.65 -12.61 -25.35
CA ALA A 132 15.35 -14.02 -25.12
C ALA A 132 16.56 -14.96 -25.35
N PRO A 133 17.32 -14.83 -26.46
CA PRO A 133 18.48 -15.68 -26.72
C PRO A 133 19.61 -15.49 -25.71
N LEU A 134 19.74 -14.31 -25.09
CA LEU A 134 20.74 -14.06 -24.04
C LEU A 134 20.48 -14.91 -22.79
N LEU A 135 19.20 -15.23 -22.53
CA LEU A 135 18.76 -16.09 -21.44
C LEU A 135 18.65 -17.57 -21.84
N GLY A 136 18.95 -17.94 -23.09
CA GLY A 136 18.71 -19.29 -23.60
C GLY A 136 17.23 -19.64 -23.65
N LEU A 137 16.39 -18.67 -24.02
CA LEU A 137 14.94 -18.80 -24.11
C LEU A 137 14.44 -18.35 -25.49
N ARG A 138 13.21 -18.77 -25.79
CA ARG A 138 12.39 -18.22 -26.87
C ARG A 138 10.97 -18.06 -26.37
N GLN A 139 10.35 -16.91 -26.62
CA GLN A 139 8.91 -16.75 -26.40
C GLN A 139 8.15 -17.57 -27.46
N THR A 140 7.15 -18.32 -27.02
CA THR A 140 6.38 -19.23 -27.88
C THR A 140 4.91 -18.86 -27.97
N ASP A 141 4.36 -18.22 -26.94
CA ASP A 141 2.95 -17.87 -26.88
C ASP A 141 2.72 -16.73 -25.86
N TRP A 142 1.54 -16.13 -25.89
CA TRP A 142 1.02 -15.23 -24.86
C TRP A 142 -0.39 -15.67 -24.51
N ARG A 143 -0.66 -15.85 -23.21
CA ARG A 143 -1.95 -16.40 -22.75
C ARG A 143 -2.64 -15.46 -21.79
N LYS A 144 -3.91 -15.16 -22.09
CA LYS A 144 -4.83 -14.55 -21.13
C LYS A 144 -5.43 -15.63 -20.25
N ALA A 145 -5.71 -15.31 -18.98
CA ALA A 145 -6.46 -16.21 -18.12
C ALA A 145 -7.88 -16.46 -18.68
N GLU A 146 -8.29 -17.72 -18.73
CA GLU A 146 -9.61 -18.18 -19.18
C GLU A 146 -10.67 -18.02 -18.08
N SER A 147 -10.25 -18.15 -16.82
CA SER A 147 -11.08 -17.96 -15.63
C SER A 147 -10.33 -17.20 -14.53
N PRO A 148 -11.05 -16.51 -13.62
CA PRO A 148 -10.45 -15.92 -12.44
C PRO A 148 -9.67 -16.97 -11.64
N GLY A 149 -8.46 -16.62 -11.20
CA GLY A 149 -7.64 -17.52 -10.40
C GLY A 149 -6.94 -18.65 -11.16
N GLN A 150 -6.98 -18.69 -12.50
CA GLN A 150 -6.20 -19.67 -13.28
C GLN A 150 -4.70 -19.57 -13.01
N PHE A 151 -4.18 -18.35 -12.84
CA PHE A 151 -2.80 -18.08 -12.44
C PHE A 151 -2.84 -17.41 -11.07
N ALA A 152 -2.85 -18.23 -10.01
CA ALA A 152 -2.99 -17.75 -8.63
C ALA A 152 -1.72 -17.95 -7.79
N SER A 153 -0.91 -18.94 -8.14
CA SER A 153 0.34 -19.23 -7.45
C SER A 153 1.36 -19.88 -8.39
N ILE A 154 2.60 -19.93 -7.94
CA ILE A 154 3.71 -20.56 -8.64
C ILE A 154 4.34 -21.56 -7.69
N GLN A 155 4.36 -22.82 -8.08
CA GLN A 155 5.07 -23.86 -7.36
C GLN A 155 6.50 -23.93 -7.86
N LEU A 156 7.46 -23.79 -6.96
CA LEU A 156 8.88 -23.65 -7.22
C LEU A 156 9.60 -24.96 -6.90
N ARG A 157 10.45 -25.40 -7.83
CA ARG A 157 11.25 -26.63 -7.75
C ARG A 157 12.68 -26.33 -8.21
N ALA A 158 13.51 -25.92 -7.25
CA ALA A 158 14.93 -25.63 -7.46
C ALA A 158 15.76 -26.00 -6.22
N PRO A 159 15.93 -27.29 -5.90
CA PRO A 159 16.71 -27.71 -4.73
C PRO A 159 18.18 -27.26 -4.81
N GLU A 160 18.70 -26.96 -6.01
CA GLU A 160 20.04 -26.41 -6.21
C GLU A 160 20.16 -24.91 -5.88
N ILE A 161 19.04 -24.22 -5.66
CA ILE A 161 18.99 -22.81 -5.26
C ILE A 161 18.64 -22.79 -3.77
N PRO A 162 19.64 -22.60 -2.89
CA PRO A 162 19.37 -22.65 -1.47
C PRO A 162 18.41 -21.54 -1.04
N ASP A 163 17.60 -21.85 -0.03
CA ASP A 163 16.63 -20.93 0.58
C ASP A 163 15.49 -20.46 -0.35
N MET A 164 15.34 -21.09 -1.52
CA MET A 164 14.20 -20.87 -2.41
C MET A 164 12.89 -21.28 -1.70
N PRO A 165 11.85 -20.44 -1.70
CA PRO A 165 10.54 -20.85 -1.19
C PRO A 165 9.95 -21.95 -2.07
N THR A 166 9.09 -22.79 -1.49
CA THR A 166 8.40 -23.87 -2.22
C THR A 166 7.32 -23.33 -3.15
N SER A 167 6.72 -22.20 -2.81
CA SER A 167 5.70 -21.53 -3.60
C SER A 167 5.70 -20.02 -3.38
N ILE A 168 5.19 -19.28 -4.35
CA ILE A 168 4.80 -17.88 -4.18
C ILE A 168 3.37 -17.70 -4.70
N ARG A 169 2.57 -16.82 -4.11
CA ARG A 169 1.31 -16.39 -4.71
C ARG A 169 1.58 -15.38 -5.82
N GLN A 170 0.75 -15.41 -6.85
CA GLN A 170 0.66 -14.34 -7.83
C GLN A 170 -0.67 -14.40 -8.56
N ALA A 171 -1.54 -13.42 -8.33
CA ALA A 171 -2.85 -13.30 -8.97
C ALA A 171 -2.74 -12.67 -10.38
N SER A 172 -2.16 -13.40 -11.32
CA SER A 172 -1.94 -12.94 -12.70
C SER A 172 -3.18 -13.14 -13.58
N TRP A 173 -3.43 -12.21 -14.50
CA TRP A 173 -4.53 -12.29 -15.48
C TRP A 173 -4.07 -12.63 -16.91
N ASN A 174 -2.77 -12.70 -17.12
CA ASN A 174 -2.13 -13.17 -18.34
C ASN A 174 -0.71 -13.64 -18.03
N ILE A 175 -0.05 -14.31 -18.98
CA ILE A 175 1.36 -14.72 -18.88
C ILE A 175 2.02 -14.74 -20.26
N THR A 176 3.34 -14.60 -20.27
CA THR A 176 4.19 -14.89 -21.43
C THR A 176 4.72 -16.31 -21.36
N VAL A 177 4.46 -17.13 -22.38
CA VAL A 177 4.93 -18.53 -22.41
C VAL A 177 6.26 -18.59 -23.15
N ALA A 178 7.27 -19.15 -22.49
CA ALA A 178 8.60 -19.32 -23.06
C ALA A 178 9.07 -20.78 -22.96
N THR A 179 10.02 -21.15 -23.81
CA THR A 179 10.67 -22.47 -23.81
C THR A 179 12.19 -22.30 -23.76
N PRO A 180 12.91 -23.13 -22.97
CA PRO A 180 14.36 -23.22 -23.05
C PRO A 180 14.84 -23.57 -24.47
N THR A 181 15.89 -22.90 -24.91
CA THR A 181 16.61 -23.21 -26.17
C THR A 181 17.99 -23.80 -25.92
N THR A 182 18.41 -23.89 -24.65
CA THR A 182 19.67 -24.51 -24.23
C THR A 182 19.44 -25.46 -23.04
N PRO A 183 20.26 -26.52 -22.89
CA PRO A 183 20.17 -27.42 -21.72
C PRO A 183 20.46 -26.74 -20.37
N GLN A 184 21.14 -25.59 -20.38
CA GLN A 184 21.56 -24.88 -19.17
C GLN A 184 20.46 -23.98 -18.60
N THR A 185 19.42 -23.67 -19.36
CA THR A 185 18.27 -22.90 -18.90
C THR A 185 17.14 -23.85 -18.50
N LYS A 186 16.75 -23.83 -17.24
CA LYS A 186 15.71 -24.72 -16.69
C LYS A 186 14.46 -23.94 -16.32
N VAL A 187 13.31 -24.59 -16.43
CA VAL A 187 12.08 -24.16 -15.76
C VAL A 187 12.20 -24.58 -14.29
N ILE A 188 12.04 -23.63 -13.38
CA ILE A 188 12.07 -23.88 -11.94
C ILE A 188 10.75 -23.56 -11.25
N GLY A 189 9.77 -23.03 -11.98
CA GLY A 189 8.47 -22.68 -11.42
C GLY A 189 7.35 -22.92 -12.42
N TYR A 190 6.21 -23.41 -11.94
CA TYR A 190 5.01 -23.65 -12.75
C TYR A 190 3.80 -22.96 -12.13
N TRP A 191 2.93 -22.44 -12.99
CA TRP A 191 1.67 -21.80 -12.57
C TRP A 191 0.66 -22.82 -12.06
N HIS A 192 0.00 -22.48 -10.96
CA HIS A 192 -1.10 -23.22 -10.36
C HIS A 192 -2.33 -22.32 -10.17
N ASN A 193 -3.51 -22.93 -10.27
CA ASN A 193 -4.79 -22.24 -10.07
C ASN A 193 -5.11 -22.04 -8.58
N MET A 194 -6.25 -21.39 -8.27
CA MET A 194 -6.72 -21.17 -6.90
C MET A 194 -6.97 -22.47 -6.11
N ALA A 195 -7.29 -23.58 -6.78
CA ALA A 195 -7.45 -24.90 -6.16
C ALA A 195 -6.10 -25.60 -5.92
N GLY A 196 -4.97 -24.98 -6.29
CA GLY A 196 -3.63 -25.55 -6.16
C GLY A 196 -3.28 -26.55 -7.26
N GLU A 197 -4.08 -26.65 -8.33
CA GLU A 197 -3.85 -27.56 -9.45
C GLU A 197 -2.88 -26.96 -10.46
N SER A 198 -1.99 -27.78 -11.02
CA SER A 198 -0.99 -27.31 -11.98
C SER A 198 -1.62 -26.99 -13.34
N THR A 199 -1.33 -25.80 -13.86
CA THR A 199 -1.67 -25.43 -15.26
C THR A 199 -0.69 -26.01 -16.28
N ARG A 200 0.41 -26.63 -15.81
CA ARG A 200 1.57 -27.08 -16.61
C ARG A 200 2.30 -25.97 -17.38
N LEU A 201 1.92 -24.71 -17.18
CA LEU A 201 2.54 -23.58 -17.85
C LEU A 201 3.74 -23.08 -17.03
N PRO A 202 4.91 -22.89 -17.67
CA PRO A 202 6.11 -22.47 -16.98
C PRO A 202 6.00 -21.00 -16.55
N ALA A 203 6.41 -20.73 -15.31
CA ALA A 203 6.35 -19.41 -14.69
C ALA A 203 7.73 -18.77 -14.55
N LEU A 204 8.72 -19.54 -14.08
CA LEU A 204 10.02 -19.02 -13.70
C LEU A 204 11.13 -19.87 -14.30
N PHE A 205 12.12 -19.21 -14.89
CA PHE A 205 13.22 -19.84 -15.60
C PHE A 205 14.54 -19.32 -15.06
N VAL A 206 15.51 -20.21 -14.88
CA VAL A 206 16.87 -19.86 -14.44
C VAL A 206 17.87 -20.48 -15.39
N GLY A 207 18.81 -19.68 -15.86
CA GLY A 207 19.96 -20.11 -16.66
C GLY A 207 21.22 -19.36 -16.27
N LYS A 208 22.34 -19.68 -16.93
CA LYS A 208 23.67 -19.09 -16.63
C LYS A 208 23.70 -17.56 -16.72
N SER A 209 22.92 -16.99 -17.63
CA SER A 209 22.91 -15.56 -17.93
C SER A 209 21.86 -14.78 -17.15
N GLY A 210 20.95 -15.44 -16.42
CA GLY A 210 19.88 -14.73 -15.74
C GLY A 210 18.59 -15.51 -15.50
N VAL A 211 17.56 -14.75 -15.16
CA VAL A 211 16.22 -15.22 -14.81
C VAL A 211 15.19 -14.61 -15.75
N PHE A 212 14.19 -15.41 -16.11
CA PHE A 212 12.97 -14.90 -16.70
C PHE A 212 11.77 -15.27 -15.83
N PHE A 213 10.96 -14.28 -15.48
CA PHE A 213 9.65 -14.45 -14.87
C PHE A 213 8.56 -14.16 -15.91
N SER A 214 7.65 -15.10 -16.14
CA SER A 214 6.63 -15.05 -17.19
C SER A 214 5.59 -13.93 -17.01
N HIS A 215 5.65 -13.19 -15.90
CA HIS A 215 4.79 -12.07 -15.60
C HIS A 215 5.57 -11.00 -14.81
N ILE A 216 4.96 -9.83 -14.63
CA ILE A 216 5.50 -8.78 -13.76
C ILE A 216 5.27 -9.14 -12.28
N PHE A 217 6.05 -8.53 -11.38
CA PHE A 217 5.79 -8.60 -9.95
C PHE A 217 4.55 -7.78 -9.56
N LEU A 218 3.57 -8.49 -9.00
CA LEU A 218 2.38 -7.94 -8.36
C LEU A 218 2.59 -7.82 -6.83
N PRO A 219 1.84 -6.93 -6.14
CA PRO A 219 2.10 -6.60 -4.73
C PRO A 219 1.69 -7.68 -3.72
N ASP A 220 0.94 -8.69 -4.13
CA ASP A 220 0.58 -9.83 -3.28
C ASP A 220 1.82 -10.64 -2.85
N ASP A 221 1.80 -11.27 -1.67
CA ASP A 221 2.86 -12.19 -1.19
C ASP A 221 4.30 -11.65 -1.33
N ILE A 222 4.43 -10.35 -1.07
CA ILE A 222 5.68 -9.62 -1.30
C ILE A 222 6.84 -10.13 -0.44
N LEU A 223 6.56 -10.65 0.76
CA LEU A 223 7.58 -11.18 1.67
C LEU A 223 8.20 -12.46 1.10
N THR A 224 7.37 -13.40 0.64
CA THR A 224 7.86 -14.64 0.03
C THR A 224 8.51 -14.37 -1.32
N LYS A 225 7.99 -13.41 -2.11
CA LYS A 225 8.64 -12.94 -3.35
C LYS A 225 10.00 -12.29 -3.08
N THR A 226 10.15 -11.56 -1.97
CA THR A 226 11.43 -10.98 -1.55
C THR A 226 12.43 -12.08 -1.16
N ARG A 227 11.97 -13.13 -0.46
CA ARG A 227 12.79 -14.32 -0.18
C ARG A 227 13.22 -15.03 -1.47
N MET A 228 12.30 -15.24 -2.40
CA MET A 228 12.61 -15.78 -3.72
C MET A 228 13.66 -14.93 -4.44
N LEU A 229 13.49 -13.60 -4.44
CA LEU A 229 14.43 -12.68 -5.05
C LEU A 229 15.83 -12.83 -4.42
N ALA A 230 15.94 -12.82 -3.09
CA ALA A 230 17.21 -13.03 -2.39
C ALA A 230 17.90 -14.35 -2.78
N ALA A 231 17.15 -15.45 -2.81
CA ALA A 231 17.65 -16.77 -3.21
C ALA A 231 18.18 -16.77 -4.65
N LEU A 232 17.42 -16.18 -5.59
CA LEU A 232 17.82 -16.05 -6.98
C LEU A 232 19.06 -15.16 -7.14
N LEU A 233 19.12 -14.02 -6.44
CA LEU A 233 20.25 -13.10 -6.49
C LEU A 233 21.54 -13.76 -5.97
N GLY A 234 21.47 -14.41 -4.82
CA GLY A 234 22.61 -15.15 -4.26
C GLY A 234 23.02 -16.36 -5.12
N HIS A 235 22.11 -16.93 -5.91
CA HIS A 235 22.43 -17.97 -6.87
C HIS A 235 23.12 -17.42 -8.13
N LEU A 236 22.57 -16.35 -8.72
CA LEU A 236 23.08 -15.74 -9.96
C LEU A 236 24.43 -15.03 -9.76
N VAL A 237 24.59 -14.35 -8.62
CA VAL A 237 25.76 -13.55 -8.27
C VAL A 237 26.22 -13.99 -6.88
N PRO A 238 27.06 -15.03 -6.76
CA PRO A 238 27.48 -15.59 -5.47
C PRO A 238 28.11 -14.56 -4.51
N GLU A 239 28.70 -13.49 -5.03
CA GLU A 239 29.25 -12.37 -4.27
C GLU A 239 28.18 -11.65 -3.43
N PHE A 240 26.91 -11.68 -3.87
CA PHE A 240 25.79 -11.09 -3.14
C PHE A 240 25.44 -11.86 -1.86
N ARG A 241 25.84 -13.14 -1.72
CA ARG A 241 25.50 -13.96 -0.54
C ARG A 241 26.01 -13.36 0.76
N HIS A 242 27.22 -12.78 0.75
CA HIS A 242 27.77 -12.14 1.92
C HIS A 242 26.91 -10.95 2.35
N SER A 243 26.58 -10.04 1.43
CA SER A 243 25.74 -8.87 1.72
C SER A 243 24.33 -9.25 2.16
N LEU A 244 23.71 -10.24 1.50
CA LEU A 244 22.42 -10.80 1.90
C LEU A 244 22.44 -11.35 3.33
N THR A 245 23.50 -12.10 3.67
CA THR A 245 23.64 -12.68 5.01
C THR A 245 23.87 -11.61 6.06
N LYS A 246 24.75 -10.65 5.76
CA LYS A 246 25.02 -9.53 6.64
C LYS A 246 23.74 -8.75 6.96
N GLN A 247 22.95 -8.43 5.94
CA GLN A 247 21.65 -7.77 6.11
C GLN A 247 20.70 -8.60 7.00
N ALA A 248 20.58 -9.91 6.74
CA ALA A 248 19.71 -10.78 7.52
C ALA A 248 20.11 -10.83 9.01
N ILE A 249 21.42 -10.82 9.29
CA ILE A 249 21.97 -10.78 10.66
C ILE A 249 21.73 -9.41 11.32
N GLU A 250 21.96 -8.32 10.60
CA GLU A 250 21.79 -6.97 11.15
C GLU A 250 20.33 -6.66 11.49
N THR A 251 19.38 -7.23 10.74
CA THR A 251 17.95 -6.94 10.87
C THR A 251 17.14 -7.98 11.66
N MET A 252 17.73 -9.10 12.06
CA MET A 252 16.98 -10.16 12.75
C MET A 252 16.43 -9.72 14.11
N THR A 253 17.04 -8.73 14.77
CA THR A 253 16.59 -8.20 16.06
C THR A 253 15.70 -6.95 15.94
N THR A 254 15.50 -6.43 14.72
CA THR A 254 14.62 -5.30 14.44
C THR A 254 13.18 -5.82 14.32
N VAL A 255 12.44 -5.71 15.42
CA VAL A 255 11.07 -6.22 15.53
C VAL A 255 10.14 -5.14 16.09
N GLY A 256 9.10 -4.83 15.32
CA GLY A 256 8.06 -3.88 15.71
C GLY A 256 8.61 -2.51 16.10
N HIS A 257 8.25 -2.03 17.30
CA HIS A 257 8.72 -0.74 17.82
C HIS A 257 10.00 -0.84 18.67
N THR A 258 10.56 -2.05 18.83
CA THR A 258 11.71 -2.27 19.70
C THR A 258 13.01 -2.08 18.94
N ASP A 259 13.96 -1.38 19.56
CA ASP A 259 15.28 -1.11 18.97
C ASP A 259 16.30 -2.12 19.48
N GLY A 260 16.39 -3.25 18.78
CA GLY A 260 17.32 -4.34 19.08
C GLY A 260 16.91 -5.27 20.22
N LEU A 261 17.80 -6.23 20.51
CA LEU A 261 17.52 -7.37 21.39
C LEU A 261 17.22 -6.97 22.84
N GLU A 262 17.92 -5.98 23.39
CA GLU A 262 17.74 -5.58 24.79
C GLU A 262 16.37 -4.91 25.02
N ALA A 263 15.95 -4.05 24.09
CA ALA A 263 14.64 -3.42 24.11
C ALA A 263 13.54 -4.48 23.99
N LEU A 264 13.68 -5.43 23.06
CA LEU A 264 12.76 -6.56 22.93
C LEU A 264 12.71 -7.42 24.20
N ALA A 265 13.86 -7.81 24.76
CA ALA A 265 13.91 -8.61 25.98
C ALA A 265 13.27 -7.90 27.17
N THR A 266 13.42 -6.58 27.26
CA THR A 266 12.75 -5.76 28.28
C THR A 266 11.25 -5.70 28.06
N PHE A 267 10.79 -5.57 26.81
CA PHE A 267 9.38 -5.60 26.46
C PHE A 267 8.75 -6.95 26.82
N VAL A 268 9.40 -8.06 26.45
CA VAL A 268 8.97 -9.42 26.79
C VAL A 268 8.91 -9.64 28.30
N ARG A 269 9.96 -9.24 29.04
CA ARG A 269 9.98 -9.38 30.50
C ARG A 269 8.84 -8.61 31.18
N LYS A 270 8.51 -7.42 30.67
CA LYS A 270 7.40 -6.60 31.20
C LYS A 270 6.02 -7.19 30.91
N SER A 271 5.87 -8.02 29.88
CA SER A 271 4.58 -8.65 29.57
C SER A 271 4.22 -9.76 30.55
N GLY A 272 5.22 -10.43 31.14
CA GLY A 272 5.01 -11.54 32.08
C GLY A 272 4.48 -12.83 31.42
N VAL A 273 4.48 -12.91 30.09
CA VAL A 273 3.97 -14.06 29.33
C VAL A 273 5.07 -15.10 29.14
N SER A 274 4.89 -16.32 29.69
CA SER A 274 5.90 -17.38 29.63
C SER A 274 6.24 -17.82 28.21
N SER A 275 5.24 -18.03 27.35
CA SER A 275 5.46 -18.43 25.95
C SER A 275 6.20 -17.35 25.14
N ALA A 276 6.04 -16.07 25.50
CA ALA A 276 6.82 -14.99 24.90
C ALA A 276 8.31 -15.06 25.30
N ALA A 277 8.59 -15.43 26.55
CA ALA A 277 9.96 -15.66 27.02
C ALA A 277 10.60 -16.88 26.33
N ASP A 278 9.86 -17.97 26.14
CA ASP A 278 10.34 -19.17 25.44
C ASP A 278 10.68 -18.87 23.97
N ALA A 279 9.84 -18.08 23.29
CA ALA A 279 10.09 -17.62 21.93
C ALA A 279 11.34 -16.70 21.86
N LEU A 280 11.52 -15.80 22.83
CA LEU A 280 12.70 -14.95 22.93
C LEU A 280 13.99 -15.77 23.09
N GLU A 281 14.01 -16.77 23.96
CA GLU A 281 15.17 -17.65 24.16
C GLU A 281 15.46 -18.51 22.93
N THR A 282 14.41 -18.99 22.26
CA THR A 282 14.55 -19.67 20.96
C THR A 282 15.22 -18.75 19.93
N GLY A 283 14.77 -17.50 19.84
CA GLY A 283 15.37 -16.47 19.00
C GLY A 283 16.86 -16.26 19.33
N LYS A 284 17.23 -16.07 20.60
CA LYS A 284 18.64 -15.88 21.01
C LYS A 284 19.54 -17.05 20.61
N ARG A 285 19.10 -18.29 20.81
CA ARG A 285 19.86 -19.48 20.40
C ARG A 285 20.08 -19.53 18.88
N LEU A 286 19.04 -19.21 18.11
CA LEU A 286 19.14 -19.15 16.65
C LEU A 286 20.05 -17.99 16.19
N MET A 287 19.98 -16.85 16.87
CA MET A 287 20.84 -15.69 16.64
C MET A 287 22.32 -16.05 16.79
N GLU A 288 22.70 -16.71 17.90
CA GLU A 288 24.06 -17.19 18.14
C GLU A 288 24.53 -18.17 17.06
N LYS A 289 23.66 -19.12 16.68
CA LYS A 289 23.94 -20.06 15.60
C LYS A 289 24.15 -19.35 14.25
N ALA A 290 23.31 -18.37 13.91
CA ALA A 290 23.42 -17.61 12.67
C ALA A 290 24.76 -16.83 12.60
N HIS A 291 25.18 -16.24 13.72
CA HIS A 291 26.50 -15.60 13.82
C HIS A 291 27.66 -16.59 13.65
N ALA A 292 27.58 -17.77 14.26
CA ALA A 292 28.59 -18.81 14.09
C ALA A 292 28.68 -19.28 12.62
N GLU A 293 27.53 -19.52 11.97
CA GLU A 293 27.45 -19.88 10.56
C GLU A 293 28.04 -18.79 9.67
N TYR A 294 27.74 -17.51 9.93
CA TYR A 294 28.30 -16.38 9.19
C TYR A 294 29.82 -16.26 9.34
N ASN A 295 30.34 -16.39 10.57
CA ASN A 295 31.77 -16.36 10.84
C ASN A 295 32.52 -17.52 10.16
N SER A 296 31.86 -18.67 10.00
CA SER A 296 32.37 -19.81 9.23
C SER A 296 32.17 -19.68 7.71
N LYS A 297 31.62 -18.56 7.23
CA LYS A 297 31.26 -18.29 5.82
C LYS A 297 30.20 -19.24 5.25
N ALA A 298 29.41 -19.89 6.10
CA ALA A 298 28.26 -20.71 5.73
C ALA A 298 27.02 -19.85 5.46
N TYR A 299 27.14 -18.90 4.52
CA TYR A 299 26.17 -17.82 4.26
C TYR A 299 24.72 -18.30 4.04
N THR A 300 24.54 -19.37 3.28
CA THR A 300 23.23 -19.96 3.02
C THR A 300 22.54 -20.45 4.31
N ALA A 301 23.28 -21.14 5.18
CA ALA A 301 22.76 -21.61 6.45
C ALA A 301 22.46 -20.42 7.35
N ALA A 302 23.39 -19.46 7.43
CA ALA A 302 23.26 -18.26 8.24
C ALA A 302 22.02 -17.42 7.88
N ILE A 303 21.70 -17.22 6.59
CA ILE A 303 20.46 -16.52 6.17
C ILE A 303 19.21 -17.25 6.67
N THR A 304 19.18 -18.57 6.50
CA THR A 304 18.04 -19.40 6.90
C THR A 304 17.85 -19.35 8.42
N THR A 305 18.94 -19.52 9.18
CA THR A 305 18.93 -19.45 10.64
C THR A 305 18.58 -18.05 11.16
N ALA A 306 19.10 -16.99 10.54
CA ALA A 306 18.78 -15.60 10.91
C ALA A 306 17.30 -15.28 10.70
N ARG A 307 16.69 -15.79 9.62
CA ARG A 307 15.24 -15.64 9.41
C ARG A 307 14.43 -16.35 10.48
N ALA A 308 14.77 -17.60 10.80
CA ALA A 308 14.12 -18.34 11.89
C ALA A 308 14.28 -17.63 13.24
N SER A 309 15.46 -17.01 13.48
CA SER A 309 15.68 -16.16 14.65
C SER A 309 14.74 -14.97 14.67
N ARG A 310 14.59 -14.26 13.54
CA ARG A 310 13.68 -13.11 13.41
C ARG A 310 12.21 -13.52 13.61
N GLU A 311 11.81 -14.67 13.08
CA GLU A 311 10.46 -15.22 13.26
C GLU A 311 10.17 -15.47 14.75
N ALA A 312 11.09 -16.13 15.47
CA ALA A 312 10.96 -16.36 16.92
C ALA A 312 10.93 -15.04 17.73
N PHE A 313 11.75 -14.04 17.35
CA PHE A 313 11.69 -12.72 17.97
C PHE A 313 10.38 -11.98 17.68
N SER A 314 9.83 -12.12 16.46
CA SER A 314 8.53 -11.56 16.09
C SER A 314 7.40 -12.20 16.89
N GLU A 315 7.43 -13.52 17.06
CA GLU A 315 6.49 -14.26 17.90
C GLU A 315 6.55 -13.79 19.36
N ALA A 316 7.75 -13.68 19.94
CA ALA A 316 7.94 -13.15 21.29
C ALA A 316 7.34 -11.74 21.45
N TYR A 317 7.53 -10.89 20.43
CA TYR A 317 6.97 -9.55 20.39
C TYR A 317 5.43 -9.55 20.30
N PHE A 318 4.83 -10.40 19.47
CA PHE A 318 3.37 -10.53 19.35
C PHE A 318 2.74 -11.01 20.65
N LEU A 319 3.26 -12.09 21.22
CA LEU A 319 2.78 -12.68 22.47
C LEU A 319 2.89 -11.72 23.66
N SER A 320 3.80 -10.75 23.59
CA SER A 320 4.01 -9.74 24.64
C SER A 320 3.04 -8.56 24.56
N GLN A 321 2.20 -8.48 23.53
CA GLN A 321 1.23 -7.41 23.39
C GLN A 321 0.05 -7.59 24.34
N ARG A 322 -0.41 -6.47 24.88
CA ARG A 322 -1.69 -6.39 25.62
C ARG A 322 -2.87 -6.44 24.64
N SER A 323 -3.95 -7.12 25.02
CA SER A 323 -5.24 -7.03 24.35
C SER A 323 -6.19 -6.22 25.25
N LEU A 324 -6.77 -5.15 24.71
CA LEU A 324 -7.63 -4.24 25.47
C LEU A 324 -9.10 -4.67 25.35
N GLU A 325 -9.90 -4.48 26.40
CA GLU A 325 -11.33 -4.85 26.40
C GLU A 325 -12.24 -3.82 25.72
N THR A 326 -11.81 -2.55 25.67
CA THR A 326 -12.52 -1.46 24.97
C THR A 326 -11.60 -0.88 23.90
N GLU A 327 -11.84 -1.25 22.65
CA GLU A 327 -11.03 -0.86 21.50
C GLU A 327 -11.78 -1.11 20.19
N GLY A 328 -11.82 -0.11 19.31
CA GLY A 328 -12.27 -0.31 17.93
C GLY A 328 -11.20 -0.99 17.09
N ARG A 329 -11.50 -2.14 16.50
CA ARG A 329 -10.54 -2.97 15.76
C ARG A 329 -11.13 -3.25 14.38
N ALA A 330 -10.81 -2.40 13.43
CA ALA A 330 -11.43 -2.39 12.12
C ALA A 330 -10.51 -2.86 11.00
N VAL A 331 -11.10 -3.38 9.92
CA VAL A 331 -10.40 -3.64 8.66
C VAL A 331 -11.23 -3.11 7.49
N TRP A 332 -10.58 -2.44 6.53
CA TRP A 332 -11.22 -2.11 5.25
C TRP A 332 -11.12 -3.28 4.29
N ASN A 333 -12.23 -3.65 3.62
CA ASN A 333 -12.21 -4.61 2.52
C ASN A 333 -12.60 -3.92 1.22
N HIS A 334 -11.60 -3.55 0.41
CA HIS A 334 -11.84 -2.74 -0.80
C HIS A 334 -12.54 -3.51 -1.93
N SER A 335 -12.33 -4.83 -2.01
CA SER A 335 -12.95 -5.67 -3.03
C SER A 335 -14.47 -5.83 -2.85
N GLY A 336 -14.97 -5.70 -1.63
CA GLY A 336 -16.35 -6.03 -1.29
C GLY A 336 -16.66 -7.53 -1.41
N LEU A 337 -15.64 -8.38 -1.27
CA LEU A 337 -15.71 -9.84 -1.45
C LEU A 337 -15.13 -10.63 -0.27
N GLY A 338 -14.70 -9.95 0.79
CA GLY A 338 -13.88 -10.57 1.85
C GLY A 338 -12.47 -10.88 1.35
N ALA A 339 -11.78 -11.78 2.05
CA ALA A 339 -10.49 -12.32 1.61
C ALA A 339 -10.64 -13.44 0.58
N TYR A 340 -11.80 -14.10 0.58
CA TYR A 340 -12.15 -15.23 -0.27
C TYR A 340 -13.48 -14.93 -0.97
N PRO A 341 -13.48 -14.63 -2.27
CA PRO A 341 -14.72 -14.47 -3.02
C PRO A 341 -15.65 -15.68 -2.80
N GLU A 342 -16.95 -15.40 -2.58
CA GLU A 342 -18.00 -16.38 -2.27
C GLU A 342 -17.95 -17.03 -0.87
N ASP A 343 -16.92 -16.75 -0.06
CA ASP A 343 -16.74 -17.33 1.28
C ASP A 343 -16.57 -16.24 2.36
N TRP A 344 -17.67 -15.50 2.56
CA TRP A 344 -17.79 -14.53 3.63
C TRP A 344 -17.77 -15.17 5.03
N ASP A 345 -18.22 -16.42 5.18
CA ASP A 345 -18.21 -17.14 6.46
C ASP A 345 -16.78 -17.34 6.95
N ARG A 346 -15.89 -17.87 6.10
CA ARG A 346 -14.47 -18.00 6.41
C ARG A 346 -13.85 -16.65 6.72
N SER A 347 -14.15 -15.63 5.90
CA SER A 347 -13.62 -14.28 6.10
C SER A 347 -13.99 -13.72 7.49
N ALA A 348 -15.28 -13.82 7.87
CA ALA A 348 -15.77 -13.36 9.15
C ALA A 348 -15.20 -14.17 10.33
N LYS A 349 -15.08 -15.49 10.17
CA LYS A 349 -14.48 -16.37 11.18
C LYS A 349 -13.04 -16.01 11.49
N GLU A 350 -12.22 -15.82 10.47
CA GLU A 350 -10.80 -15.49 10.61
C GLU A 350 -10.60 -14.10 11.23
N LEU A 351 -11.40 -13.11 10.82
CA LEU A 351 -11.40 -11.77 11.42
C LEU A 351 -11.75 -11.82 12.91
N ALA A 352 -12.84 -12.50 13.27
CA ALA A 352 -13.28 -12.63 14.66
C ALA A 352 -12.26 -13.41 15.51
N ALA A 353 -11.65 -14.47 14.96
CA ALA A 353 -10.60 -15.23 15.63
C ALA A 353 -9.32 -14.41 15.89
N ALA A 354 -9.02 -13.45 15.00
CA ALA A 354 -7.94 -12.48 15.17
C ALA A 354 -8.30 -11.30 16.08
N GLY A 355 -9.51 -11.27 16.64
CA GLY A 355 -9.99 -10.24 17.55
C GLY A 355 -10.41 -8.93 16.87
N VAL A 356 -10.56 -8.91 15.55
CA VAL A 356 -11.22 -7.80 14.82
C VAL A 356 -12.69 -7.78 15.22
N ASN A 357 -13.27 -6.59 15.40
CA ASN A 357 -14.68 -6.41 15.76
C ASN A 357 -15.49 -5.60 14.74
N MET A 358 -14.84 -4.94 13.78
CA MET A 358 -15.51 -4.20 12.72
C MET A 358 -14.94 -4.57 11.34
N ILE A 359 -15.81 -4.82 10.38
CA ILE A 359 -15.46 -4.83 8.96
C ILE A 359 -16.06 -3.62 8.25
N LEU A 360 -15.24 -2.99 7.40
CA LEU A 360 -15.62 -1.84 6.57
C LEU A 360 -15.61 -2.25 5.08
N PRO A 361 -16.59 -3.03 4.59
CA PRO A 361 -16.56 -3.56 3.24
C PRO A 361 -17.10 -2.56 2.21
N ASN A 362 -16.39 -2.38 1.11
CA ASN A 362 -16.80 -1.52 0.01
C ASN A 362 -17.97 -2.15 -0.75
N MET A 363 -19.20 -1.70 -0.48
CA MET A 363 -20.39 -2.27 -1.11
C MET A 363 -21.01 -1.38 -2.18
N ALA A 364 -20.56 -0.13 -2.29
CA ALA A 364 -21.03 0.76 -3.34
C ALA A 364 -20.09 1.93 -3.63
N TRP A 365 -20.15 2.34 -4.89
CA TRP A 365 -19.52 3.55 -5.42
C TRP A 365 -20.58 4.58 -5.79
N ALA A 366 -20.16 5.75 -6.28
CA ALA A 366 -21.06 6.85 -6.63
C ALA A 366 -22.10 6.47 -7.69
N GLY A 367 -21.78 5.49 -8.54
CA GLY A 367 -22.59 5.09 -9.68
C GLY A 367 -22.79 3.59 -9.83
N VAL A 368 -22.45 2.75 -8.83
CA VAL A 368 -22.61 1.29 -8.93
C VAL A 368 -22.67 0.64 -7.55
N ALA A 369 -23.44 -0.45 -7.41
CA ALA A 369 -23.63 -1.20 -6.17
C ALA A 369 -23.19 -2.68 -6.28
N HIS A 370 -22.67 -3.24 -5.20
CA HIS A 370 -22.36 -4.67 -5.02
C HIS A 370 -23.50 -5.43 -4.30
N TYR A 371 -24.59 -4.73 -4.02
CA TYR A 371 -25.81 -5.24 -3.39
C TYR A 371 -27.02 -5.04 -4.32
N ALA A 372 -28.18 -5.58 -3.94
CA ALA A 372 -29.42 -5.53 -4.71
C ALA A 372 -30.07 -4.12 -4.68
N SER A 373 -29.38 -3.11 -5.21
CA SER A 373 -29.86 -1.73 -5.24
C SER A 373 -30.97 -1.52 -6.26
N LYS A 374 -31.95 -0.67 -5.91
CA LYS A 374 -32.97 -0.10 -6.80
C LYS A 374 -32.60 1.31 -7.28
N ILE A 375 -31.59 1.93 -6.66
CA ILE A 375 -31.14 3.30 -6.93
C ILE A 375 -29.94 3.33 -7.88
N LEU A 376 -28.94 2.46 -7.64
CA LEU A 376 -27.70 2.37 -8.40
C LEU A 376 -27.72 1.13 -9.31
N PRO A 377 -27.06 1.17 -10.48
CA PRO A 377 -26.89 -0.02 -11.30
C PRO A 377 -26.00 -1.05 -10.57
N HIS A 378 -26.20 -2.32 -10.87
CA HIS A 378 -25.41 -3.41 -10.31
C HIS A 378 -24.01 -3.48 -10.92
N SER A 379 -23.03 -3.85 -10.11
CA SER A 379 -21.66 -4.10 -10.55
C SER A 379 -21.51 -5.48 -11.20
N LYS A 380 -20.36 -5.69 -11.86
CA LYS A 380 -19.94 -7.03 -12.27
C LYS A 380 -19.81 -7.98 -11.07
N THR A 381 -19.34 -7.47 -9.93
CA THR A 381 -19.27 -8.23 -8.67
C THR A 381 -20.65 -8.77 -8.29
N PHE A 382 -21.68 -7.93 -8.33
CA PHE A 382 -23.06 -8.36 -8.04
C PHE A 382 -23.55 -9.37 -9.08
N THR A 383 -23.35 -9.10 -10.37
CA THR A 383 -23.78 -10.03 -11.43
C THR A 383 -23.12 -11.41 -11.29
N GLN A 384 -21.86 -11.45 -10.85
CA GLN A 384 -21.10 -12.69 -10.74
C GLN A 384 -21.35 -13.45 -9.43
N TYR A 385 -21.41 -12.73 -8.31
CA TYR A 385 -21.41 -13.33 -6.97
C TYR A 385 -22.70 -13.07 -6.17
N GLY A 386 -23.68 -12.39 -6.76
CA GLY A 386 -24.92 -11.99 -6.10
C GLY A 386 -24.74 -10.84 -5.11
N ASP A 387 -25.73 -10.66 -4.25
CA ASP A 387 -25.75 -9.60 -3.24
C ASP A 387 -24.67 -9.80 -2.17
N GLN A 388 -23.59 -9.02 -2.27
CA GLN A 388 -22.45 -9.13 -1.36
C GLN A 388 -22.74 -8.56 0.02
N LEU A 389 -23.58 -7.54 0.14
CA LEU A 389 -23.89 -6.95 1.44
C LEU A 389 -24.71 -7.92 2.29
N SER A 390 -25.72 -8.56 1.70
CA SER A 390 -26.51 -9.60 2.38
C SER A 390 -25.62 -10.76 2.88
N GLN A 391 -24.69 -11.23 2.04
CA GLN A 391 -23.77 -12.32 2.41
C GLN A 391 -22.81 -11.92 3.53
N CYS A 392 -22.22 -10.72 3.45
CA CYS A 392 -21.31 -10.18 4.46
C CYS A 392 -22.01 -10.01 5.82
N VAL A 393 -23.22 -9.43 5.85
CA VAL A 393 -24.02 -9.26 7.07
C VAL A 393 -24.35 -10.60 7.71
N ALA A 394 -24.82 -11.58 6.92
CA ALA A 394 -25.15 -12.91 7.44
C ALA A 394 -23.94 -13.58 8.12
N ALA A 395 -22.77 -13.54 7.47
CA ALA A 395 -21.53 -14.08 8.04
C ALA A 395 -21.07 -13.30 9.28
N ALA A 396 -21.06 -11.97 9.21
CA ALA A 396 -20.60 -11.11 10.30
C ALA A 396 -21.43 -11.32 11.58
N ARG A 397 -22.76 -11.45 11.47
CA ARG A 397 -23.65 -11.69 12.61
C ARG A 397 -23.36 -13.02 13.31
N THR A 398 -23.03 -14.08 12.57
CA THR A 398 -22.64 -15.39 13.15
C THR A 398 -21.43 -15.28 14.08
N TYR A 399 -20.48 -14.40 13.75
CA TYR A 399 -19.23 -14.26 14.50
C TYR A 399 -19.16 -13.00 15.38
N GLY A 400 -20.24 -12.21 15.42
CA GLY A 400 -20.33 -10.99 16.23
C GLY A 400 -19.45 -9.85 15.74
N LEU A 401 -19.28 -9.72 14.42
CA LEU A 401 -18.62 -8.57 13.79
C LEU A 401 -19.64 -7.48 13.48
N GLU A 402 -19.25 -6.23 13.69
CA GLU A 402 -19.98 -5.09 13.18
C GLU A 402 -19.70 -4.89 11.69
N VAL A 403 -20.75 -4.58 10.92
CA VAL A 403 -20.65 -4.25 9.50
C VAL A 403 -20.93 -2.77 9.31
N HIS A 404 -19.88 -2.02 8.93
CA HIS A 404 -20.01 -0.60 8.57
C HIS A 404 -19.81 -0.45 7.07
N VAL A 405 -20.90 -0.24 6.33
CA VAL A 405 -20.88 -0.27 4.87
C VAL A 405 -20.05 0.88 4.31
N TRP A 406 -18.94 0.55 3.67
CA TRP A 406 -18.11 1.53 2.99
C TRP A 406 -18.78 1.96 1.67
N LYS A 407 -19.12 3.26 1.61
CA LYS A 407 -19.69 3.93 0.44
C LYS A 407 -18.71 4.96 -0.12
N ILE A 408 -18.24 4.72 -1.34
CA ILE A 408 -17.49 5.72 -2.11
C ILE A 408 -18.50 6.73 -2.69
N THR A 409 -18.38 8.00 -2.29
CA THR A 409 -19.43 9.01 -2.52
C THR A 409 -19.41 9.63 -3.93
N TRP A 410 -18.30 10.21 -4.39
CA TRP A 410 -18.32 11.01 -5.62
C TRP A 410 -17.59 10.37 -6.81
N ASN A 411 -16.74 9.37 -6.58
CA ASN A 411 -15.92 8.74 -7.63
C ASN A 411 -16.73 7.70 -8.44
N LEU A 412 -16.70 7.82 -9.77
CA LEU A 412 -17.41 6.95 -10.72
C LEU A 412 -16.50 5.84 -11.30
N GLU A 413 -15.39 5.54 -10.65
CA GLU A 413 -14.59 4.36 -10.98
C GLU A 413 -15.43 3.07 -10.87
N GLY A 414 -15.16 2.10 -11.75
CA GLY A 414 -15.92 0.85 -11.84
C GLY A 414 -17.38 1.00 -12.33
N THR A 415 -17.88 2.21 -12.54
CA THR A 415 -19.27 2.49 -12.94
C THR A 415 -19.51 2.13 -14.42
N PRO A 416 -20.69 1.59 -14.80
CA PRO A 416 -21.05 1.36 -16.21
C PRO A 416 -20.92 2.62 -17.07
N LYS A 417 -20.42 2.46 -18.31
CA LYS A 417 -20.14 3.58 -19.22
C LYS A 417 -21.39 4.40 -19.53
N GLU A 418 -22.52 3.72 -19.70
CA GLU A 418 -23.82 4.30 -20.01
C GLU A 418 -24.28 5.24 -18.88
N PHE A 419 -24.03 4.87 -17.62
CA PHE A 419 -24.32 5.71 -16.47
C PHE A 419 -23.43 6.97 -16.47
N ILE A 420 -22.12 6.82 -16.70
CA ILE A 420 -21.19 7.96 -16.77
C ILE A 420 -21.60 8.92 -17.90
N GLU A 421 -21.93 8.41 -19.08
CA GLU A 421 -22.37 9.19 -20.23
C GLU A 421 -23.67 9.95 -19.95
N LYS A 422 -24.64 9.29 -19.29
CA LYS A 422 -25.87 9.94 -18.81
C LYS A 422 -25.55 11.09 -17.85
N MET A 423 -24.69 10.88 -16.84
CA MET A 423 -24.30 11.93 -15.89
C MET A 423 -23.60 13.11 -16.59
N ARG A 424 -22.76 12.85 -17.60
CA ARG A 424 -22.11 13.90 -18.40
C ARG A 424 -23.13 14.69 -19.22
N LYS A 425 -24.06 14.02 -19.91
CA LYS A 425 -25.14 14.66 -20.70
C LYS A 425 -26.01 15.55 -19.82
N GLU A 426 -26.29 15.11 -18.59
CA GLU A 426 -27.03 15.88 -17.59
C GLU A 426 -26.20 16.97 -16.88
N LYS A 427 -24.92 17.16 -17.25
CA LYS A 427 -23.97 18.11 -16.64
C LYS A 427 -23.79 17.90 -15.13
N ARG A 428 -23.84 16.64 -14.69
CA ARG A 428 -23.73 16.21 -13.30
C ARG A 428 -22.32 15.80 -12.89
N THR A 429 -21.38 15.69 -13.82
CA THR A 429 -19.98 15.36 -13.49
C THR A 429 -19.16 16.60 -13.13
N GLN A 430 -18.06 16.39 -12.41
CA GLN A 430 -17.05 17.42 -12.20
C GLN A 430 -16.34 17.75 -13.51
N VAL A 431 -15.80 18.97 -13.57
CA VAL A 431 -15.03 19.47 -14.72
C VAL A 431 -13.70 20.01 -14.21
N SER A 432 -12.60 19.69 -14.90
CA SER A 432 -11.26 20.19 -14.57
C SER A 432 -11.12 21.68 -14.87
N ARG A 433 -10.02 22.31 -14.45
CA ARG A 433 -9.70 23.70 -14.83
C ARG A 433 -9.60 23.94 -16.34
N THR A 434 -9.34 22.89 -17.12
CA THR A 434 -9.21 22.95 -18.59
C THR A 434 -10.51 22.62 -19.32
N GLY A 435 -11.63 22.48 -18.60
CA GLY A 435 -12.94 22.17 -19.20
C GLY A 435 -13.17 20.69 -19.47
N LYS A 436 -12.25 19.79 -19.09
CA LYS A 436 -12.40 18.34 -19.31
C LYS A 436 -13.34 17.73 -18.26
N PRO A 437 -14.38 16.96 -18.65
CA PRO A 437 -15.19 16.19 -17.71
C PRO A 437 -14.34 15.15 -16.97
N LEU A 438 -14.60 15.00 -15.68
CA LEU A 438 -13.96 14.00 -14.82
C LEU A 438 -14.96 12.89 -14.47
N ASN A 439 -14.47 11.69 -14.19
CA ASN A 439 -15.30 10.57 -13.73
C ASN A 439 -15.65 10.70 -12.24
N TRP A 440 -16.20 11.85 -11.88
CA TRP A 440 -16.61 12.19 -10.54
C TRP A 440 -17.94 12.94 -10.61
N LEU A 441 -18.87 12.66 -9.72
CA LEU A 441 -20.09 13.44 -9.56
C LEU A 441 -19.77 14.80 -8.92
N CYS A 442 -20.46 15.84 -9.38
CA CYS A 442 -20.34 17.19 -8.85
C CYS A 442 -21.08 17.33 -7.50
N PRO A 443 -20.39 17.62 -6.37
CA PRO A 443 -21.01 17.69 -5.03
C PRO A 443 -22.03 18.85 -4.87
N SER A 444 -21.90 19.90 -5.68
CA SER A 444 -22.81 21.04 -5.64
C SER A 444 -24.15 20.76 -6.33
N HIS A 445 -24.23 19.73 -7.18
CA HIS A 445 -25.41 19.43 -7.99
C HIS A 445 -26.51 18.74 -7.16
N PRO A 446 -27.73 19.32 -7.04
CA PRO A 446 -28.79 18.80 -6.17
C PRO A 446 -29.18 17.35 -6.47
N LYS A 447 -29.31 16.96 -7.75
CA LYS A 447 -29.61 15.57 -8.12
C LYS A 447 -28.53 14.56 -7.71
N ASN A 448 -27.27 15.00 -7.55
CA ASN A 448 -26.20 14.11 -7.06
C ASN A 448 -26.26 13.98 -5.54
N VAL A 449 -26.53 15.09 -4.83
CA VAL A 449 -26.79 15.04 -3.38
C VAL A 449 -27.97 14.12 -3.09
N GLN A 450 -29.05 14.22 -3.86
CA GLN A 450 -30.20 13.33 -3.72
C GLN A 450 -29.85 11.87 -3.98
N LEU A 451 -29.12 11.57 -5.07
CA LEU A 451 -28.66 10.20 -5.38
C LEU A 451 -27.83 9.59 -4.23
N GLU A 452 -26.90 10.36 -3.66
CA GLU A 452 -26.09 9.90 -2.52
C GLU A 452 -26.93 9.69 -1.26
N LEU A 453 -27.85 10.60 -0.96
CA LEU A 453 -28.78 10.43 0.17
C LEU A 453 -29.65 9.19 0.00
N GLU A 454 -30.25 9.00 -1.17
CA GLU A 454 -31.16 7.88 -1.45
C GLU A 454 -30.43 6.53 -1.43
N SER A 455 -29.26 6.43 -2.06
CA SER A 455 -28.49 5.18 -2.06
C SER A 455 -27.95 4.82 -0.67
N ILE A 456 -27.54 5.78 0.15
CA ILE A 456 -27.10 5.51 1.53
C ILE A 456 -28.28 5.12 2.43
N LEU A 457 -29.43 5.80 2.29
CA LEU A 457 -30.64 5.44 3.05
C LEU A 457 -31.19 4.09 2.61
N GLU A 458 -31.10 3.73 1.33
CA GLU A 458 -31.46 2.38 0.86
C GLU A 458 -30.67 1.30 1.57
N ILE A 459 -29.35 1.48 1.74
CA ILE A 459 -28.51 0.55 2.50
C ILE A 459 -28.98 0.50 3.96
N ALA A 460 -29.06 1.65 4.62
CA ALA A 460 -29.38 1.75 6.04
C ALA A 460 -30.76 1.18 6.41
N MET A 461 -31.75 1.27 5.52
CA MET A 461 -33.13 0.82 5.82
C MET A 461 -33.39 -0.64 5.45
N ASN A 462 -32.59 -1.25 4.56
CA ASN A 462 -32.88 -2.58 4.02
C ASN A 462 -31.91 -3.68 4.49
N TYR A 463 -30.83 -3.33 5.19
CA TYR A 463 -29.82 -4.28 5.67
C TYR A 463 -29.58 -4.09 7.16
N ASP A 464 -29.37 -5.20 7.87
CA ASP A 464 -29.02 -5.21 9.30
C ASP A 464 -27.52 -4.89 9.47
N ILE A 465 -27.19 -3.61 9.38
CA ILE A 465 -25.82 -3.09 9.47
C ILE A 465 -25.65 -2.22 10.71
N ASP A 466 -24.42 -2.03 11.15
CA ASP A 466 -24.09 -1.25 12.33
C ASP A 466 -23.70 0.19 11.98
N GLY A 467 -23.25 0.43 10.75
CA GLY A 467 -22.86 1.77 10.33
C GLY A 467 -22.75 2.01 8.83
N ILE A 468 -22.70 3.28 8.46
CA ILE A 468 -22.31 3.77 7.14
C ILE A 468 -20.93 4.42 7.27
N HIS A 469 -19.98 3.96 6.45
CA HIS A 469 -18.62 4.46 6.40
C HIS A 469 -18.36 5.22 5.09
N LEU A 470 -18.28 6.55 5.15
CA LEU A 470 -18.08 7.39 3.98
C LEU A 470 -16.61 7.43 3.55
N ASP A 471 -16.36 7.31 2.25
CA ASP A 471 -15.05 7.59 1.67
C ASP A 471 -15.20 8.33 0.35
N TYR A 472 -14.13 8.93 -0.14
CA TYR A 472 -14.13 9.81 -1.31
C TYR A 472 -15.19 10.91 -1.18
N ILE A 473 -15.59 11.25 0.05
CA ILE A 473 -16.43 12.38 0.44
C ILE A 473 -15.57 13.66 0.39
N ARG A 474 -15.11 13.97 -0.82
CA ARG A 474 -14.13 15.01 -1.14
C ARG A 474 -14.07 15.29 -2.65
N TYR A 475 -13.25 16.25 -3.06
CA TYR A 475 -12.86 16.44 -4.46
C TYR A 475 -11.64 15.56 -4.82
N PRO A 476 -11.38 15.28 -6.11
CA PRO A 476 -10.17 14.56 -6.53
C PRO A 476 -8.88 15.38 -6.32
N GLY A 477 -9.00 16.71 -6.20
CA GLY A 477 -7.87 17.62 -5.99
C GLY A 477 -8.28 19.09 -6.08
N SER A 478 -7.31 19.99 -5.95
CA SER A 478 -7.55 21.44 -6.00
C SER A 478 -8.00 21.92 -7.39
N HIS A 479 -7.71 21.13 -8.43
CA HIS A 479 -8.03 21.42 -9.83
C HIS A 479 -9.38 20.84 -10.32
N ALA A 480 -10.29 20.52 -9.41
CA ALA A 480 -11.69 20.16 -9.69
C ALA A 480 -12.58 20.74 -8.58
N CYS A 481 -13.85 21.07 -8.76
CA CYS A 481 -14.68 21.08 -9.95
C CYS A 481 -14.89 22.53 -10.41
N TYR A 482 -14.87 22.78 -11.72
CA TYR A 482 -15.08 24.11 -12.31
C TYR A 482 -16.22 24.13 -13.33
N CYS A 483 -17.23 23.27 -13.16
CA CYS A 483 -18.36 23.24 -14.09
C CYS A 483 -19.22 24.51 -13.98
N GLU A 484 -19.95 24.84 -15.06
CA GLU A 484 -20.83 26.01 -15.11
C GLU A 484 -21.89 26.00 -13.99
N ALA A 485 -22.34 24.82 -13.56
CA ALA A 485 -23.24 24.65 -12.44
C ALA A 485 -22.63 25.05 -11.09
N CYS A 486 -21.31 24.87 -10.89
CA CYS A 486 -20.60 25.38 -9.72
C CYS A 486 -20.49 26.90 -9.78
N ARG A 487 -20.11 27.47 -10.95
CA ARG A 487 -20.04 28.92 -11.16
C ARG A 487 -21.31 29.60 -10.69
N LYS A 488 -22.45 29.20 -11.26
CA LYS A 488 -23.77 29.79 -10.93
C LYS A 488 -24.10 29.71 -9.43
N ARG A 489 -23.81 28.57 -8.79
CA ARG A 489 -24.09 28.39 -7.36
C ARG A 489 -23.13 29.14 -6.46
N PHE A 490 -21.87 29.29 -6.87
CA PHE A 490 -20.88 30.10 -6.16
C PHE A 490 -21.25 31.58 -6.24
N THR A 491 -21.52 32.11 -7.44
CA THR A 491 -22.04 33.47 -7.67
C THR A 491 -23.28 33.74 -6.82
N LEU A 492 -24.22 32.79 -6.75
CA LEU A 492 -25.41 32.93 -5.91
C LEU A 492 -25.09 32.94 -4.41
N ALA A 493 -24.18 32.07 -3.97
CA ALA A 493 -23.79 31.96 -2.56
C ALA A 493 -23.02 33.20 -2.07
N THR A 494 -22.16 33.79 -2.90
CA THR A 494 -21.37 34.98 -2.55
C THR A 494 -22.08 36.29 -2.89
N ARG A 495 -23.11 36.24 -3.74
CA ARG A 495 -23.77 37.42 -4.33
C ARG A 495 -22.80 38.33 -5.10
N GLN A 496 -21.74 37.75 -5.64
CA GLN A 496 -20.72 38.45 -6.42
C GLN A 496 -20.79 38.03 -7.89
N GLN A 497 -20.63 38.99 -8.78
CA GLN A 497 -20.40 38.69 -10.19
C GLN A 497 -18.97 38.15 -10.36
N ILE A 498 -18.86 36.94 -10.90
CA ILE A 498 -17.58 36.27 -11.14
C ILE A 498 -17.32 36.21 -12.66
N ASP A 499 -16.51 37.15 -13.11
CA ASP A 499 -15.98 37.19 -14.48
C ASP A 499 -14.73 36.27 -14.60
N GLU A 500 -14.26 36.00 -15.82
CA GLU A 500 -13.09 35.15 -16.10
C GLU A 500 -13.11 33.75 -15.42
N TRP A 501 -14.23 33.02 -15.50
CA TRP A 501 -14.32 31.67 -14.95
C TRP A 501 -13.53 30.63 -15.78
N PRO A 502 -12.75 29.70 -15.19
CA PRO A 502 -12.49 29.53 -13.76
C PRO A 502 -11.26 30.28 -13.24
N LYS A 503 -10.54 31.04 -14.08
CA LYS A 503 -9.31 31.75 -13.71
C LYS A 503 -9.46 32.56 -12.42
N ALA A 504 -10.58 33.24 -12.24
CA ALA A 504 -10.87 34.04 -11.05
C ALA A 504 -10.95 33.25 -9.73
N VAL A 505 -11.12 31.92 -9.78
CA VAL A 505 -11.23 31.03 -8.60
C VAL A 505 -10.16 29.93 -8.58
N LEU A 506 -9.16 29.98 -9.47
CA LEU A 506 -8.08 28.99 -9.46
C LEU A 506 -7.25 29.13 -8.17
N PRO A 507 -6.81 28.01 -7.56
CA PRO A 507 -5.96 28.02 -6.38
C PRO A 507 -4.75 28.93 -6.61
N GLU A 508 -4.34 29.65 -5.57
CA GLU A 508 -3.14 30.50 -5.49
C GLU A 508 -3.13 31.74 -6.42
N THR A 509 -3.96 31.76 -7.47
CA THR A 509 -3.87 32.75 -8.56
C THR A 509 -5.15 33.55 -8.77
N GLY A 510 -6.31 32.99 -8.43
CA GLY A 510 -7.61 33.63 -8.58
C GLY A 510 -7.94 34.58 -7.43
N VAL A 511 -8.50 35.75 -7.74
CA VAL A 511 -8.91 36.75 -6.72
C VAL A 511 -9.98 36.23 -5.74
N TYR A 512 -10.77 35.23 -6.16
CA TYR A 512 -11.79 34.57 -5.35
C TYR A 512 -11.37 33.15 -4.93
N SER A 513 -10.08 32.80 -5.03
CA SER A 513 -9.53 31.47 -4.70
C SER A 513 -9.99 30.98 -3.32
N ASP A 514 -9.74 31.76 -2.27
CA ASP A 514 -9.99 31.33 -0.89
C ASP A 514 -11.49 31.16 -0.61
N GLN A 515 -12.32 32.07 -1.12
CA GLN A 515 -13.79 31.96 -1.01
C GLN A 515 -14.30 30.73 -1.75
N TYR A 516 -13.71 30.38 -2.90
CA TYR A 516 -14.11 29.20 -3.64
C TYR A 516 -13.66 27.90 -2.96
N ILE A 517 -12.47 27.88 -2.37
CA ILE A 517 -11.97 26.76 -1.55
C ILE A 517 -12.92 26.51 -0.37
N GLU A 518 -13.29 27.56 0.35
CA GLU A 518 -14.24 27.48 1.47
C GLU A 518 -15.61 26.99 1.00
N TRP A 519 -16.15 27.59 -0.07
CA TRP A 519 -17.43 27.18 -0.64
C TRP A 519 -17.45 25.71 -1.08
N ARG A 520 -16.35 25.21 -1.65
CA ARG A 520 -16.17 23.79 -2.01
C ARG A 520 -16.20 22.90 -0.79
N SER A 521 -15.44 23.24 0.27
CA SER A 521 -15.47 22.51 1.55
C SER A 521 -16.90 22.42 2.09
N GLN A 522 -17.63 23.53 2.07
CA GLN A 522 -19.03 23.58 2.50
C GLN A 522 -19.97 22.68 1.67
N GLN A 523 -19.69 22.45 0.37
CA GLN A 523 -20.51 21.53 -0.43
C GLN A 523 -20.36 20.08 0.03
N ILE A 524 -19.16 19.69 0.48
CA ILE A 524 -18.90 18.37 1.05
C ILE A 524 -19.58 18.26 2.43
N THR A 525 -19.32 19.23 3.31
CA THR A 525 -19.92 19.31 4.65
C THR A 525 -21.45 19.30 4.59
N ARG A 526 -22.05 19.91 3.57
CA ARG A 526 -23.50 19.88 3.34
C ARG A 526 -24.05 18.46 3.21
N LEU A 527 -23.39 17.58 2.45
CA LEU A 527 -23.87 16.21 2.30
C LEU A 527 -23.75 15.45 3.63
N VAL A 528 -22.60 15.55 4.31
CA VAL A 528 -22.36 14.88 5.60
C VAL A 528 -23.43 15.29 6.64
N ARG A 529 -23.71 16.59 6.76
CA ARG A 529 -24.78 17.12 7.63
C ARG A 529 -26.17 16.60 7.26
N LEU A 530 -26.49 16.54 5.96
CA LEU A 530 -27.79 16.04 5.50
C LEU A 530 -27.94 14.53 5.77
N LEU A 531 -26.88 13.75 5.55
CA LEU A 531 -26.84 12.32 5.85
C LEU A 531 -27.04 12.07 7.34
N HIS A 532 -26.27 12.75 8.18
CA HIS A 532 -26.44 12.69 9.63
C HIS A 532 -27.89 12.94 10.03
N LYS A 533 -28.49 14.05 9.58
CA LYS A 533 -29.89 14.38 9.90
C LYS A 533 -30.88 13.29 9.45
N ARG A 534 -30.69 12.74 8.25
CA ARG A 534 -31.62 11.73 7.70
C ARG A 534 -31.46 10.37 8.37
N LEU A 535 -30.22 9.94 8.63
CA LEU A 535 -29.93 8.68 9.32
C LEU A 535 -30.42 8.72 10.77
N ARG A 536 -30.21 9.83 11.50
CA ARG A 536 -30.73 9.94 12.87
C ARG A 536 -32.27 9.92 12.93
N ALA A 537 -32.94 10.39 11.88
CA ALA A 537 -34.40 10.35 11.78
C ALA A 537 -34.94 8.97 11.38
N ALA A 538 -34.26 8.24 10.50
CA ALA A 538 -34.75 6.97 9.95
C ALA A 538 -34.23 5.74 10.72
N THR A 539 -32.95 5.76 11.12
CA THR A 539 -32.20 4.62 11.65
C THR A 539 -31.24 5.09 12.76
N PRO A 540 -31.75 5.54 13.93
CA PRO A 540 -30.95 6.21 14.95
C PRO A 540 -29.85 5.35 15.61
N HIS A 541 -29.87 4.03 15.43
CA HIS A 541 -28.84 3.11 15.93
C HIS A 541 -27.63 3.00 14.99
N ILE A 542 -27.81 3.20 13.67
CA ILE A 542 -26.75 3.09 12.67
C ILE A 542 -25.74 4.23 12.87
N LYS A 543 -24.46 3.90 12.95
CA LYS A 543 -23.37 4.88 13.07
C LYS A 543 -23.01 5.50 11.72
N LEU A 544 -22.49 6.72 11.73
CA LEU A 544 -21.97 7.41 10.55
C LEU A 544 -20.49 7.73 10.79
N SER A 545 -19.62 7.14 9.99
CA SER A 545 -18.17 7.36 10.06
C SER A 545 -17.59 7.74 8.71
N ALA A 546 -16.31 8.10 8.68
CA ALA A 546 -15.63 8.43 7.43
C ALA A 546 -14.14 8.04 7.40
N ALA A 547 -13.70 7.52 6.25
CA ALA A 547 -12.30 7.48 5.86
C ALA A 547 -11.87 8.89 5.42
N VAL A 548 -10.84 9.42 6.07
CA VAL A 548 -10.41 10.82 5.89
C VAL A 548 -8.91 10.94 5.65
N PHE A 549 -8.47 11.99 4.97
CA PHE A 549 -7.04 12.23 4.77
C PHE A 549 -6.37 12.60 6.08
N GLY A 550 -5.24 11.94 6.38
CA GLY A 550 -4.50 12.17 7.63
C GLY A 550 -3.88 13.57 7.75
N GLY A 551 -3.53 14.20 6.63
CA GLY A 551 -2.91 15.52 6.59
C GLY A 551 -3.92 16.66 6.75
N TYR A 552 -4.22 17.04 8.00
CA TYR A 552 -5.07 18.18 8.35
C TYR A 552 -4.22 19.37 8.86
N PRO A 553 -4.48 20.64 8.45
CA PRO A 553 -5.63 21.12 7.68
C PRO A 553 -5.46 21.12 6.14
N ALA A 554 -4.34 20.60 5.60
CA ALA A 554 -4.08 20.64 4.16
C ALA A 554 -5.18 19.95 3.30
N CYS A 555 -5.86 18.95 3.83
CA CYS A 555 -7.00 18.30 3.17
C CYS A 555 -8.22 19.22 2.99
N VAL A 556 -8.39 20.25 3.83
CA VAL A 556 -9.48 21.22 3.69
C VAL A 556 -9.32 22.01 2.41
N THR A 557 -8.13 22.57 2.19
CA THR A 557 -7.87 23.44 1.03
C THR A 557 -7.67 22.67 -0.27
N SER A 558 -7.02 21.50 -0.20
CA SER A 558 -6.69 20.70 -1.39
C SER A 558 -7.87 19.88 -1.93
N ILE A 559 -8.69 19.30 -1.05
CA ILE A 559 -9.75 18.34 -1.44
C ILE A 559 -11.11 18.63 -0.79
N GLY A 560 -11.25 19.70 0.00
CA GLY A 560 -12.52 20.10 0.61
C GLY A 560 -13.00 19.19 1.73
N GLN A 561 -12.09 18.48 2.40
CA GLN A 561 -12.43 17.50 3.45
C GLN A 561 -12.15 18.08 4.84
N ASP A 562 -13.13 18.77 5.42
CA ASP A 562 -13.05 19.35 6.79
C ASP A 562 -13.67 18.43 7.85
N TRP A 563 -12.99 17.30 8.08
CA TRP A 563 -13.49 16.26 8.97
C TRP A 563 -13.39 16.62 10.46
N ILE A 564 -12.51 17.56 10.85
CA ILE A 564 -12.49 18.12 12.20
C ILE A 564 -13.76 18.93 12.45
N ALA A 565 -14.21 19.75 11.49
CA ALA A 565 -15.48 20.47 11.63
C ALA A 565 -16.68 19.52 11.72
N TRP A 566 -16.66 18.40 10.98
CA TRP A 566 -17.73 17.39 11.06
C TRP A 566 -17.80 16.74 12.44
N ALA A 567 -16.66 16.37 13.01
CA ALA A 567 -16.58 15.82 14.36
C ALA A 567 -17.05 16.84 15.41
N LYS A 568 -16.59 18.09 15.34
CA LYS A 568 -17.00 19.17 16.27
C LYS A 568 -18.50 19.46 16.21
N ALA A 569 -19.10 19.34 15.02
CA ALA A 569 -20.54 19.52 14.83
C ALA A 569 -21.37 18.28 15.18
N GLY A 570 -20.73 17.16 15.58
CA GLY A 570 -21.42 15.91 15.90
C GLY A 570 -22.04 15.21 14.68
N TYR A 571 -21.57 15.50 13.47
CA TYR A 571 -22.12 14.87 12.27
C TYR A 571 -21.66 13.43 12.07
N VAL A 572 -20.49 13.07 12.60
CA VAL A 572 -19.91 11.73 12.52
C VAL A 572 -19.71 11.17 13.93
N ASP A 573 -19.95 9.87 14.08
CA ASP A 573 -19.77 9.13 15.33
C ASP A 573 -18.29 8.78 15.56
N PHE A 574 -17.53 8.50 14.50
CA PHE A 574 -16.09 8.31 14.53
C PHE A 574 -15.43 8.60 13.18
N VAL A 575 -14.10 8.75 13.17
CA VAL A 575 -13.30 8.96 11.95
C VAL A 575 -12.12 8.00 11.85
N CYS A 576 -11.75 7.68 10.62
CA CYS A 576 -10.61 6.81 10.31
C CYS A 576 -9.62 7.56 9.39
N PRO A 577 -8.66 8.33 9.94
CA PRO A 577 -7.67 9.01 9.13
C PRO A 577 -6.69 8.02 8.50
N MET A 578 -6.53 8.08 7.17
CA MET A 578 -5.65 7.21 6.38
C MET A 578 -4.17 7.60 6.58
N ASN A 579 -3.58 7.17 7.69
CA ASN A 579 -2.19 7.43 8.07
C ASN A 579 -1.25 6.40 7.43
N TYR A 580 -1.37 6.19 6.12
CA TYR A 580 -0.64 5.14 5.39
C TYR A 580 0.82 5.54 5.17
N THR A 581 1.68 5.00 6.02
CA THR A 581 3.13 5.23 5.99
C THR A 581 3.85 4.06 6.65
N GLU A 582 5.09 3.83 6.21
CA GLU A 582 6.03 2.90 6.85
C GLU A 582 6.85 3.57 7.96
N ASP A 583 6.99 4.91 7.90
CA ASP A 583 7.68 5.71 8.91
C ASP A 583 6.80 5.85 10.17
N ALA A 584 7.24 5.20 11.26
CA ALA A 584 6.59 5.21 12.56
C ALA A 584 6.55 6.61 13.22
N ASP A 585 7.56 7.44 13.00
CA ASP A 585 7.59 8.80 13.54
C ASP A 585 6.61 9.69 12.78
N TYR A 586 6.53 9.54 11.45
CA TYR A 586 5.53 10.25 10.66
C TYR A 586 4.10 9.83 11.02
N PHE A 587 3.86 8.52 11.21
CA PHE A 587 2.58 8.00 11.71
C PHE A 587 2.22 8.66 13.06
N THR A 588 3.16 8.68 14.00
CA THR A 588 3.01 9.26 15.34
C THR A 588 2.69 10.75 15.26
N ARG A 589 3.42 11.53 14.44
CA ARG A 589 3.17 12.98 14.27
C ARG A 589 1.79 13.26 13.69
N LEU A 590 1.36 12.49 12.68
CA LEU A 590 0.03 12.63 12.10
C LEU A 590 -1.05 12.39 13.16
N LEU A 591 -0.96 11.26 13.87
CA LEU A 591 -1.96 10.88 14.87
C LEU A 591 -1.99 11.84 16.07
N ALA A 592 -0.84 12.27 16.57
CA ALA A 592 -0.77 13.26 17.66
C ALA A 592 -1.46 14.58 17.29
N ASN A 593 -1.22 15.08 16.06
CA ASN A 593 -1.90 16.27 15.55
C ASN A 593 -3.42 16.08 15.45
N GLN A 594 -3.86 14.91 14.96
CA GLN A 594 -5.28 14.59 14.81
C GLN A 594 -5.98 14.54 16.18
N LEU A 595 -5.40 13.83 17.15
CA LEU A 595 -5.92 13.73 18.51
C LEU A 595 -6.00 15.10 19.21
N ALA A 596 -5.03 15.99 19.01
CA ALA A 596 -5.03 17.33 19.59
C ALA A 596 -6.15 18.23 19.05
N LEU A 597 -6.60 18.00 17.82
CA LEU A 597 -7.63 18.82 17.15
C LEU A 597 -9.06 18.27 17.32
N MET A 598 -9.19 16.98 17.63
CA MET A 598 -10.46 16.29 17.75
C MET A 598 -11.21 16.70 19.03
N PRO A 599 -12.55 16.86 18.96
CA PRO A 599 -13.35 17.05 20.16
C PRO A 599 -13.28 15.80 21.05
N LYS A 600 -13.31 16.01 22.37
CA LYS A 600 -13.40 14.90 23.33
C LYS A 600 -14.67 14.07 23.05
N GLY A 601 -14.54 12.74 23.14
CA GLY A 601 -15.66 11.81 23.00
C GLY A 601 -15.94 11.32 21.58
N VAL A 602 -15.30 11.88 20.54
CA VAL A 602 -15.37 11.30 19.19
C VAL A 602 -14.19 10.36 18.98
N ALA A 603 -14.49 9.10 18.66
CA ALA A 603 -13.47 8.08 18.48
C ALA A 603 -12.65 8.31 17.19
N ILE A 604 -11.35 7.99 17.28
CA ILE A 604 -10.42 7.98 16.16
C ILE A 604 -9.81 6.58 16.02
N TYR A 605 -9.98 5.99 14.84
CA TYR A 605 -9.37 4.70 14.48
C TYR A 605 -8.40 4.94 13.32
N PRO A 606 -7.13 5.30 13.60
CA PRO A 606 -6.15 5.60 12.56
C PRO A 606 -5.97 4.41 11.61
N GLY A 607 -6.00 4.72 10.32
CA GLY A 607 -5.75 3.80 9.23
C GLY A 607 -4.26 3.45 9.12
N ILE A 608 -3.95 2.17 9.30
CA ILE A 608 -2.63 1.54 9.15
C ILE A 608 -2.54 0.96 7.74
N GLY A 609 -1.61 1.48 6.95
CA GLY A 609 -1.42 1.08 5.55
C GLY A 609 -0.62 -0.20 5.42
N ALA A 610 -1.20 -1.35 5.81
CA ALA A 610 -0.53 -2.64 5.74
C ALA A 610 -0.22 -3.06 4.30
N THR A 611 -1.12 -2.78 3.35
CA THR A 611 -0.99 -3.08 1.91
C THR A 611 -1.46 -1.91 1.02
N ALA A 612 -1.32 -0.67 1.50
CA ALA A 612 -1.68 0.51 0.73
C ALA A 612 -0.72 0.77 -0.45
N THR A 613 -1.17 1.48 -1.48
CA THR A 613 -0.35 1.79 -2.67
C THR A 613 1.00 2.45 -2.35
N ASN A 614 1.07 3.22 -1.27
CA ASN A 614 2.25 3.95 -0.82
C ASN A 614 2.90 3.37 0.45
N SER A 615 2.37 2.29 1.02
CA SER A 615 2.81 1.73 2.30
C SER A 615 2.60 0.22 2.33
N LEU A 616 3.61 -0.53 2.76
CA LEU A 616 3.46 -1.96 2.99
C LEU A 616 4.25 -2.38 4.24
N LEU A 617 3.52 -2.80 5.26
CA LEU A 617 4.08 -3.09 6.57
C LEU A 617 4.26 -4.59 6.73
N THR A 618 5.33 -4.99 7.42
CA THR A 618 5.40 -6.35 7.98
C THR A 618 4.35 -6.51 9.09
N PRO A 619 3.97 -7.74 9.46
CA PRO A 619 3.04 -7.96 10.58
C PRO A 619 3.50 -7.28 11.88
N ASP A 620 4.79 -7.27 12.18
CA ASP A 620 5.36 -6.55 13.32
C ASP A 620 5.34 -5.03 13.18
N GLY A 621 5.46 -4.49 11.96
CA GLY A 621 5.23 -3.08 11.68
C GLY A 621 3.78 -2.66 11.92
N VAL A 622 2.81 -3.49 11.53
CA VAL A 622 1.37 -3.27 11.82
C VAL A 622 1.14 -3.24 13.33
N VAL A 623 1.60 -4.28 14.04
CA VAL A 623 1.46 -4.36 15.50
C VAL A 623 2.18 -3.21 16.22
N ALA A 624 3.31 -2.73 15.69
CA ALA A 624 3.98 -1.54 16.19
C ALA A 624 3.14 -0.27 16.05
N GLN A 625 2.50 -0.04 14.90
CA GLN A 625 1.61 1.12 14.74
C GLN A 625 0.37 1.02 15.63
N ILE A 626 -0.15 -0.18 15.89
CA ILE A 626 -1.21 -0.41 16.90
C ILE A 626 -0.71 -0.01 18.30
N TYR A 627 0.51 -0.44 18.68
CA TYR A 627 1.13 -0.08 19.95
C TYR A 627 1.29 1.44 20.10
N LEU A 628 1.76 2.13 19.05
CA LEU A 628 1.90 3.59 19.03
C LEU A 628 0.54 4.30 19.14
N ALA A 629 -0.47 3.84 18.40
CA ALA A 629 -1.81 4.40 18.46
C ALA A 629 -2.42 4.32 19.88
N ARG A 630 -2.25 3.18 20.56
CA ARG A 630 -2.68 3.00 21.94
C ARG A 630 -1.95 3.93 22.91
N ASN A 631 -0.64 4.08 22.76
CA ASN A 631 0.16 4.95 23.63
C ASN A 631 -0.19 6.44 23.46
N LEU A 632 -0.63 6.84 22.27
CA LEU A 632 -1.11 8.21 22.02
C LEU A 632 -2.56 8.43 22.51
N GLY A 633 -3.29 7.35 22.84
CA GLY A 633 -4.67 7.44 23.32
C GLY A 633 -5.74 7.38 22.22
N ALA A 634 -5.43 6.84 21.05
CA ALA A 634 -6.45 6.52 20.05
C ALA A 634 -7.40 5.44 20.59
N SER A 635 -8.68 5.53 20.23
CA SER A 635 -9.73 4.62 20.72
C SER A 635 -9.74 3.26 20.01
N GLY A 636 -8.79 3.02 19.09
CA GLY A 636 -8.76 1.86 18.22
C GLY A 636 -7.80 2.04 17.05
N TRP A 637 -8.00 1.24 16.00
CA TRP A 637 -7.19 1.20 14.79
C TRP A 637 -7.96 0.58 13.63
N THR A 638 -7.54 0.90 12.40
CA THR A 638 -8.12 0.32 11.17
C THR A 638 -7.02 -0.17 10.24
N ILE A 639 -7.08 -1.39 9.71
CA ILE A 639 -6.08 -1.92 8.76
C ILE A 639 -6.57 -1.79 7.31
N PHE A 640 -5.70 -1.29 6.43
CA PHE A 640 -5.91 -1.27 4.98
C PHE A 640 -4.91 -2.19 4.27
N ASP A 641 -5.30 -3.21 3.51
CA ASP A 641 -6.67 -3.67 3.18
C ASP A 641 -6.85 -5.18 3.34
N TYR A 642 -7.98 -5.58 3.93
CA TYR A 642 -8.35 -6.97 4.14
C TYR A 642 -8.45 -7.72 2.81
N SER A 643 -7.57 -8.71 2.70
CA SER A 643 -7.32 -9.54 1.55
C SER A 643 -6.80 -10.90 2.03
N LEU A 644 -6.61 -11.85 1.12
CA LEU A 644 -5.94 -13.11 1.42
C LEU A 644 -4.58 -12.91 2.09
N ASP A 645 -3.80 -11.92 1.62
CA ASP A 645 -2.47 -11.64 2.15
C ASP A 645 -2.51 -11.19 3.61
N ILE A 646 -3.43 -10.27 3.94
CA ILE A 646 -3.67 -9.83 5.32
C ILE A 646 -4.20 -10.97 6.20
N SER A 647 -5.08 -11.82 5.66
CA SER A 647 -5.58 -12.99 6.39
C SER A 647 -4.45 -13.95 6.79
N GLU A 648 -3.52 -14.23 5.89
CA GLU A 648 -2.46 -15.22 6.15
C GLU A 648 -1.25 -14.65 6.90
N THR A 649 -1.03 -13.34 6.86
CA THR A 649 0.17 -12.72 7.43
C THR A 649 -0.10 -11.87 8.66
N VAL A 650 -1.03 -10.92 8.59
CA VAL A 650 -1.25 -9.93 9.64
C VAL A 650 -2.22 -10.46 10.70
N LEU A 651 -3.34 -11.09 10.31
CA LEU A 651 -4.33 -11.60 11.27
C LEU A 651 -3.75 -12.58 12.31
N PRO A 652 -2.85 -13.53 11.96
CA PRO A 652 -2.23 -14.41 12.96
C PRO A 652 -1.42 -13.63 14.00
N ALA A 653 -0.69 -12.58 13.58
CA ALA A 653 0.05 -11.71 14.49
C ALA A 653 -0.87 -10.91 15.41
N LEU A 654 -2.04 -10.48 14.91
CA LEU A 654 -3.05 -9.83 15.74
C LEU A 654 -3.62 -10.81 16.79
N GLY A 655 -4.05 -11.99 16.36
CA GLY A 655 -4.67 -13.00 17.23
C GLY A 655 -3.73 -13.52 18.32
N ALA A 656 -2.42 -13.59 18.06
CA ALA A 656 -1.44 -13.98 19.07
C ALA A 656 -1.29 -12.97 20.22
N GLY A 657 -1.63 -11.70 19.99
CA GLY A 657 -1.33 -10.60 20.91
C GLY A 657 -2.46 -9.60 21.03
N VAL A 658 -2.40 -8.54 20.22
CA VAL A 658 -3.29 -7.36 20.35
C VAL A 658 -4.78 -7.71 20.27
N GLY A 659 -5.13 -8.78 19.56
CA GLY A 659 -6.48 -9.30 19.36
C GLY A 659 -6.81 -10.59 20.13
N LYS A 660 -5.96 -11.01 21.08
CA LYS A 660 -6.11 -12.28 21.82
C LYS A 660 -7.45 -12.41 22.57
N SER A 661 -7.99 -11.31 23.08
CA SER A 661 -9.32 -11.28 23.72
C SER A 661 -10.28 -10.39 22.94
N LYS A 662 -11.58 -10.70 23.02
CA LYS A 662 -12.63 -9.86 22.44
C LYS A 662 -12.58 -8.45 23.03
N ALA A 663 -12.93 -7.46 22.20
CA ALA A 663 -13.05 -6.07 22.61
C ALA A 663 -14.33 -5.48 22.05
N GLN A 664 -14.89 -4.49 22.77
CA GLN A 664 -16.00 -3.68 22.31
C GLN A 664 -15.48 -2.32 21.80
N PRO A 665 -15.95 -1.82 20.66
CA PRO A 665 -15.67 -0.45 20.27
C PRO A 665 -16.31 0.54 21.25
N LEU A 666 -15.81 1.77 21.27
CA LEU A 666 -16.26 2.81 22.21
C LEU A 666 -17.68 3.35 21.92
N HIS A 667 -18.19 3.16 20.70
CA HIS A 667 -19.33 3.91 20.16
C HIS A 667 -20.69 3.23 20.34
#